data_AF-A0A973L0T8-F1
#
_entry.id   AF-A0A973L0T8-F1
#
_cell.length_a   1.000
_cell.length_b   1.000
_cell.length_c   1.000
_cell.angle_alpha   90.00
_cell.angle_beta   90.00
_cell.angle_gamma   90.00
#
_symmetry.space_group_name_H-M   'P 1'
#
loop_
_entity.id
_entity.type
_entity.pdbx_description
1 polymer ?
#
loop_
_entity_poly.entity_id
_entity_poly.type
_entity_poly.pdbx_seq_one_letter_code
_entity_poly.pdbx_strand_id
1 'polypeptide(L)'
;MAGESNTGTGPQPIGLPHGAIATVAGNGTAGYLSDGGPAPLTQLNSPFGLAVDRQGNLYIADRYNHRVRKVTPDGIITTVAGNGQPGYVSDGGPAVATRLSTPSGLAVDPEGNLYIADWGNHRVRKVTRNGIITTIAGNGTGGYVSDGGPAAVTSLNYPHGVALDAAGNLYIGDSGNHRVRRVSTTGIITTVAGTGIAGYIDDGGPAVSTRLYSPWGVALDAAGNLYIGDYSNHRVRGVTAVAVMTPPLLPAADLYGESVAPYAVPRGQMFDLGVRIKNRGPNPVEGRFVTVVLNLADGLEGIPGNGDRRLSRTFTGQQLLPHQGSLDGVFRVSAPGTMPAGICTSTLEIQYSGEINLKDNVERLPVTIVVPAPVGDETALTVIQDTIPTAAPGQSAVFTVKYISGVDRPVNPGDIVQRFTAPSGFTFRGRPTYAYYETTHGVTPVPLDHSIEDSGQTLVITANPHLNTTASDTGSLVYFIPVQARTDALPGRYDNGSASIGRLAPIQISGTITGAPSPLTARVVQTKLEKARVRPGQQWVYPAVLEITNTSRRAIGTEQITLTAPQGMRFTEDALTLWRDGSSQEVVGAAQRSPDGRRLTCQAQLDTDPGKWVVLYPAMEVDSSATPGTVGVSLQLGNPPFATGHASIVIETP
;
A
#
# COMPACT_ATOMS: atom_id res chain seq x y z
N MET A 1 1.27 -79.93 -8.58
CA MET A 1 -0.17 -80.14 -8.33
C MET A 1 -0.67 -78.99 -7.47
N ALA A 2 -1.81 -78.43 -7.89
CA ALA A 2 -2.72 -77.51 -7.20
C ALA A 2 -2.19 -76.12 -6.79
N GLY A 3 -2.73 -75.11 -7.49
CA GLY A 3 -2.62 -73.70 -7.16
C GLY A 3 -3.06 -72.74 -8.28
N GLU A 4 -3.87 -73.17 -9.25
CA GLU A 4 -4.51 -72.24 -10.19
C GLU A 4 -5.53 -71.38 -9.42
N SER A 5 -5.14 -70.16 -9.06
CA SER A 5 -6.10 -69.11 -8.72
C SER A 5 -6.63 -68.52 -10.01
N ASN A 6 -7.77 -69.05 -10.43
CA ASN A 6 -8.67 -68.58 -11.47
C ASN A 6 -8.63 -67.04 -11.65
N THR A 7 -7.85 -66.57 -12.63
CA THR A 7 -7.79 -65.17 -13.03
C THR A 7 -9.01 -64.89 -13.90
N GLY A 8 -10.09 -64.37 -13.31
CA GLY A 8 -11.32 -64.05 -14.03
C GLY A 8 -11.00 -63.40 -15.38
N THR A 9 -11.29 -64.10 -16.48
CA THR A 9 -11.09 -63.59 -17.83
C THR A 9 -12.07 -62.45 -17.99
N GLY A 10 -11.60 -61.21 -17.92
CA GLY A 10 -12.45 -60.03 -18.12
C GLY A 10 -13.08 -60.00 -19.52
N PRO A 11 -13.68 -58.88 -19.94
CA PRO A 11 -14.28 -58.76 -21.28
C PRO A 11 -13.20 -58.83 -22.36
N GLN A 12 -12.74 -60.03 -22.69
CA GLN A 12 -11.71 -60.33 -23.69
C GLN A 12 -12.41 -60.74 -24.99
N PRO A 13 -12.08 -60.12 -26.12
CA PRO A 13 -12.55 -60.58 -27.42
C PRO A 13 -12.01 -61.99 -27.70
N ILE A 14 -12.92 -62.93 -27.97
CA ILE A 14 -12.60 -64.37 -28.13
C ILE A 14 -11.81 -64.59 -29.43
N GLY A 15 -10.79 -65.46 -29.38
CA GLY A 15 -10.08 -65.96 -30.57
C GLY A 15 -8.89 -65.14 -31.04
N LEU A 16 -8.41 -64.19 -30.25
CA LEU A 16 -7.22 -63.41 -30.58
C LEU A 16 -5.92 -64.12 -30.17
N PRO A 17 -4.82 -63.94 -30.91
CA PRO A 17 -3.51 -64.47 -30.52
C PRO A 17 -3.00 -63.78 -29.24
N HIS A 18 -2.10 -64.45 -28.51
CA HIS A 18 -1.48 -63.88 -27.31
C HIS A 18 -0.77 -62.57 -27.64
N GLY A 19 -1.01 -61.54 -26.83
CA GLY A 19 -0.45 -60.19 -27.03
C GLY A 19 -1.19 -59.32 -28.05
N ALA A 20 -2.33 -59.77 -28.60
CA ALA A 20 -3.17 -58.93 -29.44
C ALA A 20 -3.80 -57.78 -28.64
N ILE A 21 -3.82 -56.59 -29.25
CA ILE A 21 -4.56 -55.43 -28.74
C ILE A 21 -5.99 -55.45 -29.27
N ALA A 22 -6.98 -55.18 -28.42
CA ALA A 22 -8.37 -55.05 -28.83
C ALA A 22 -9.14 -54.07 -27.95
N THR A 23 -10.15 -53.43 -28.54
CA THR A 23 -11.01 -52.48 -27.85
C THR A 23 -12.11 -53.21 -27.07
N VAL A 24 -12.08 -53.08 -25.74
CA VAL A 24 -13.06 -53.68 -24.84
C VAL A 24 -14.18 -52.71 -24.43
N ALA A 25 -13.92 -51.40 -24.52
CA ALA A 25 -14.90 -50.35 -24.27
C ALA A 25 -14.53 -49.05 -25.00
N GLY A 26 -15.54 -48.32 -25.49
CA GLY A 26 -15.38 -47.03 -26.15
C GLY A 26 -15.25 -47.12 -27.68
N ASN A 27 -15.82 -46.15 -28.39
CA ASN A 27 -15.86 -46.08 -29.85
C ASN A 27 -14.96 -45.00 -30.48
N GLY A 28 -14.09 -44.37 -29.68
CA GLY A 28 -13.19 -43.29 -30.12
C GLY A 28 -13.79 -41.88 -30.13
N THR A 29 -15.10 -41.72 -29.86
CA THR A 29 -15.73 -40.41 -29.68
C THR A 29 -15.88 -40.05 -28.21
N ALA A 30 -15.40 -38.86 -27.82
CA ALA A 30 -15.60 -38.34 -26.48
C ALA A 30 -17.07 -37.99 -26.21
N GLY A 31 -17.64 -38.52 -25.14
CA GLY A 31 -19.04 -38.26 -24.76
C GLY A 31 -19.63 -39.38 -23.91
N TYR A 32 -20.95 -39.37 -23.74
CA TYR A 32 -21.73 -40.40 -23.06
C TYR A 32 -22.95 -40.72 -23.92
N LEU A 33 -23.22 -42.01 -24.15
CA LEU A 33 -24.36 -42.45 -24.95
C LEU A 33 -25.50 -42.98 -24.08
N SER A 34 -25.29 -44.14 -23.43
CA SER A 34 -26.27 -44.78 -22.52
C SER A 34 -25.64 -45.96 -21.77
N ASP A 35 -26.42 -46.54 -20.84
CA ASP A 35 -26.11 -47.79 -20.15
C ASP A 35 -26.88 -48.98 -20.75
N GLY A 36 -26.39 -50.19 -20.51
CA GLY A 36 -27.01 -51.46 -20.90
C GLY A 36 -26.64 -51.96 -22.30
N GLY A 37 -25.89 -51.19 -23.08
CA GLY A 37 -25.42 -51.56 -24.43
C GLY A 37 -24.05 -52.24 -24.46
N PRO A 38 -23.60 -52.69 -25.65
CA PRO A 38 -22.27 -53.23 -25.85
C PRO A 38 -21.18 -52.18 -25.57
N ALA A 39 -20.22 -52.54 -24.72
CA ALA A 39 -19.16 -51.64 -24.27
C ALA A 39 -18.32 -51.03 -25.42
N PRO A 40 -17.94 -51.76 -26.48
CA PRO A 40 -17.16 -51.19 -27.59
C PRO A 40 -17.91 -50.12 -28.41
N LEU A 41 -19.25 -50.06 -28.30
CA LEU A 41 -20.07 -49.10 -29.05
C LEU A 41 -20.37 -47.82 -28.25
N THR A 42 -20.10 -47.81 -26.94
CA THR A 42 -20.36 -46.66 -26.07
C THR A 42 -19.36 -45.51 -26.31
N GLN A 43 -19.68 -44.33 -25.78
CA GLN A 43 -18.76 -43.21 -25.71
C GLN A 43 -18.18 -43.11 -24.29
N LEU A 44 -16.89 -42.83 -24.19
CA LEU A 44 -16.16 -42.55 -22.96
C LEU A 44 -15.43 -41.22 -23.12
N ASN A 45 -15.24 -40.47 -22.05
CA ASN A 45 -14.58 -39.17 -22.08
C ASN A 45 -13.37 -39.13 -21.13
N SER A 46 -12.18 -39.30 -21.72
CA SER A 46 -10.90 -39.42 -21.01
C SER A 46 -10.92 -40.53 -19.94
N PRO A 47 -11.18 -41.80 -20.31
CA PRO A 47 -11.08 -42.91 -19.36
C PRO A 47 -9.69 -42.93 -18.73
N PHE A 48 -9.62 -42.94 -17.39
CA PHE A 48 -8.37 -42.64 -16.68
C PHE A 48 -7.88 -43.80 -15.81
N GLY A 49 -8.56 -44.10 -14.71
CA GLY A 49 -8.26 -45.24 -13.86
C GLY A 49 -9.08 -46.48 -14.22
N LEU A 50 -8.48 -47.65 -14.02
CA LEU A 50 -9.09 -48.95 -14.27
C LEU A 50 -8.95 -49.84 -13.02
N ALA A 51 -9.96 -50.68 -12.76
CA ALA A 51 -9.86 -51.77 -11.80
C ALA A 51 -10.60 -53.00 -12.31
N VAL A 52 -10.13 -54.21 -11.98
CA VAL A 52 -10.78 -55.46 -12.36
C VAL A 52 -11.07 -56.27 -11.10
N ASP A 53 -12.30 -56.74 -10.95
CA ASP A 53 -12.68 -57.59 -9.81
C ASP A 53 -12.43 -59.08 -10.09
N ARG A 54 -12.61 -59.92 -9.06
CA ARG A 54 -12.41 -61.38 -9.19
C ARG A 54 -13.44 -62.07 -10.11
N GLN A 55 -14.54 -61.41 -10.42
CA GLN A 55 -15.55 -61.90 -11.35
C GLN A 55 -15.25 -61.49 -12.80
N GLY A 56 -14.14 -60.78 -13.04
CA GLY A 56 -13.75 -60.30 -14.37
C GLY A 56 -14.48 -59.03 -14.80
N ASN A 57 -15.17 -58.33 -13.90
CA ASN A 57 -15.76 -57.04 -14.27
C ASN A 57 -14.69 -55.96 -14.33
N LEU A 58 -14.70 -55.16 -15.40
CA LEU A 58 -13.83 -54.01 -15.58
C LEU A 58 -14.54 -52.73 -15.14
N TYR A 59 -13.95 -52.00 -14.20
CA TYR A 59 -14.39 -50.69 -13.75
C TYR A 59 -13.53 -49.61 -14.40
N ILE A 60 -14.16 -48.56 -14.92
CA ILE A 60 -13.52 -47.49 -15.68
C ILE A 60 -13.91 -46.15 -15.06
N ALA A 61 -12.92 -45.36 -14.66
CA ALA A 61 -13.14 -43.97 -14.28
C ALA A 61 -13.31 -43.14 -15.56
N ASP A 62 -14.56 -42.88 -15.92
CA ASP A 62 -14.95 -42.11 -17.09
C ASP A 62 -14.90 -40.61 -16.72
N ARG A 63 -13.66 -40.12 -16.64
CA ARG A 63 -13.27 -38.96 -15.84
C ARG A 63 -14.08 -37.71 -16.15
N TYR A 64 -14.13 -37.30 -17.42
CA TYR A 64 -14.84 -36.08 -17.80
C TYR A 64 -16.34 -36.29 -18.03
N ASN A 65 -16.81 -37.53 -17.95
CA ASN A 65 -18.22 -37.83 -17.82
C ASN A 65 -18.66 -37.94 -16.36
N HIS A 66 -17.79 -37.68 -15.38
CA HIS A 66 -18.14 -37.65 -13.95
C HIS A 66 -18.80 -38.95 -13.45
N ARG A 67 -18.36 -40.08 -13.99
CA ARG A 67 -18.95 -41.40 -13.75
C ARG A 67 -17.87 -42.45 -13.53
N VAL A 68 -18.23 -43.52 -12.83
CA VAL A 68 -17.53 -44.79 -12.90
C VAL A 68 -18.43 -45.78 -13.64
N ARG A 69 -17.88 -46.37 -14.71
CA ARG A 69 -18.57 -47.35 -15.57
C ARG A 69 -18.08 -48.75 -15.25
N LYS A 70 -18.94 -49.76 -15.39
CA LYS A 70 -18.63 -51.18 -15.20
C LYS A 70 -18.93 -51.92 -16.49
N VAL A 71 -18.00 -52.73 -16.96
CA VAL A 71 -18.16 -53.67 -18.08
C VAL A 71 -18.13 -55.08 -17.53
N THR A 72 -19.20 -55.85 -17.78
CA THR A 72 -19.26 -57.27 -17.40
C THR A 72 -18.45 -58.14 -18.37
N PRO A 73 -18.12 -59.40 -18.02
CA PRO A 73 -17.50 -60.34 -18.96
C PRO A 73 -18.30 -60.52 -20.27
N ASP A 74 -19.62 -60.36 -20.23
CA ASP A 74 -20.51 -60.39 -21.41
C ASP A 74 -20.39 -59.13 -22.30
N GLY A 75 -19.53 -58.18 -21.94
CA GLY A 75 -19.29 -56.95 -22.70
C GLY A 75 -20.38 -55.89 -22.56
N ILE A 76 -21.22 -55.95 -21.53
CA ILE A 76 -22.28 -54.96 -21.27
C ILE A 76 -21.75 -53.86 -20.35
N ILE A 77 -21.93 -52.59 -20.72
CA ILE A 77 -21.51 -51.43 -19.92
C ILE A 77 -22.66 -50.77 -19.15
N THR A 78 -22.45 -50.47 -17.86
CA THR A 78 -23.40 -49.73 -17.02
C THR A 78 -22.69 -48.70 -16.13
N THR A 79 -23.42 -47.70 -15.63
CA THR A 79 -22.91 -46.76 -14.62
C THR A 79 -23.10 -47.35 -13.23
N VAL A 80 -22.04 -47.36 -12.43
CA VAL A 80 -22.06 -47.86 -11.04
C VAL A 80 -21.90 -46.75 -10.00
N ALA A 81 -21.39 -45.58 -10.40
CA ALA A 81 -21.33 -44.41 -9.55
C ALA A 81 -21.30 -43.11 -10.37
N GLY A 82 -21.93 -42.06 -9.85
CA GLY A 82 -22.00 -40.74 -10.49
C GLY A 82 -23.15 -40.62 -11.48
N ASN A 83 -23.79 -39.45 -11.51
CA ASN A 83 -24.92 -39.15 -12.40
C ASN A 83 -24.52 -38.33 -13.65
N GLY A 84 -23.24 -38.00 -13.79
CA GLY A 84 -22.72 -37.22 -14.90
C GLY A 84 -22.55 -35.73 -14.65
N GLN A 85 -22.97 -35.23 -13.50
CA GLN A 85 -22.74 -33.85 -13.10
C GLN A 85 -21.58 -33.77 -12.11
N PRO A 86 -20.65 -32.81 -12.27
CA PRO A 86 -19.61 -32.55 -11.29
C PRO A 86 -20.19 -32.12 -9.94
N GLY A 87 -19.51 -32.47 -8.85
CA GLY A 87 -19.80 -32.00 -7.49
C GLY A 87 -20.10 -33.13 -6.52
N TYR A 88 -20.71 -32.81 -5.38
CA TYR A 88 -21.01 -33.72 -4.28
C TYR A 88 -22.48 -33.54 -3.83
N VAL A 89 -23.11 -34.59 -3.28
CA VAL A 89 -24.48 -34.53 -2.75
C VAL A 89 -24.49 -34.93 -1.28
N SER A 90 -24.41 -36.23 -0.99
CA SER A 90 -24.38 -36.78 0.36
C SER A 90 -23.88 -38.23 0.33
N ASP A 91 -23.64 -38.77 1.52
CA ASP A 91 -23.34 -40.18 1.75
C ASP A 91 -24.59 -40.97 2.17
N GLY A 92 -24.53 -42.29 2.05
CA GLY A 92 -25.59 -43.22 2.45
C GLY A 92 -26.67 -43.47 1.39
N GLY A 93 -26.66 -42.73 0.27
CA GLY A 93 -27.60 -42.89 -0.83
C GLY A 93 -27.09 -43.80 -1.97
N PRO A 94 -27.92 -44.00 -3.02
CA PRO A 94 -27.53 -44.74 -4.22
C PRO A 94 -26.36 -44.08 -4.97
N ALA A 95 -25.33 -44.86 -5.28
CA ALA A 95 -24.11 -44.38 -5.92
C ALA A 95 -24.36 -43.79 -7.32
N VAL A 96 -25.32 -44.33 -8.07
CA VAL A 96 -25.69 -43.83 -9.41
C VAL A 96 -26.43 -42.49 -9.38
N ALA A 97 -27.00 -42.11 -8.24
CA ALA A 97 -27.69 -40.83 -8.07
C ALA A 97 -26.76 -39.72 -7.57
N THR A 98 -25.60 -40.08 -7.02
CA THR A 98 -24.63 -39.12 -6.48
C THR A 98 -23.93 -38.33 -7.58
N ARG A 99 -23.23 -37.26 -7.20
CA ARG A 99 -22.31 -36.53 -8.07
C ARG A 99 -20.88 -36.92 -7.72
N LEU A 100 -20.06 -37.08 -8.76
CA LEU A 100 -18.60 -37.26 -8.66
C LEU A 100 -17.94 -36.13 -9.44
N SER A 101 -16.73 -35.74 -9.06
CA SER A 101 -15.97 -34.70 -9.74
C SER A 101 -14.67 -35.27 -10.27
N THR A 102 -14.64 -35.57 -11.58
CA THR A 102 -13.47 -36.12 -12.29
C THR A 102 -12.83 -37.33 -11.57
N PRO A 103 -13.56 -38.45 -11.40
CA PRO A 103 -13.01 -39.63 -10.73
C PRO A 103 -11.72 -40.08 -11.43
N SER A 104 -10.76 -40.55 -10.64
CA SER A 104 -9.41 -40.89 -11.11
C SER A 104 -9.05 -42.35 -10.83
N GLY A 105 -8.34 -42.64 -9.73
CA GLY A 105 -7.99 -44.00 -9.34
C GLY A 105 -9.19 -44.81 -8.84
N LEU A 106 -9.16 -46.11 -9.13
CA LEU A 106 -10.15 -47.09 -8.71
C LEU A 106 -9.47 -48.30 -8.07
N ALA A 107 -10.08 -48.88 -7.05
CA ALA A 107 -9.70 -50.18 -6.49
C ALA A 107 -10.95 -50.97 -6.10
N VAL A 108 -10.90 -52.30 -6.20
CA VAL A 108 -12.01 -53.17 -5.78
C VAL A 108 -11.50 -54.17 -4.75
N ASP A 109 -12.19 -54.27 -3.62
CA ASP A 109 -11.84 -55.22 -2.57
C ASP A 109 -12.38 -56.65 -2.86
N PRO A 110 -11.92 -57.69 -2.14
CA PRO A 110 -12.43 -59.05 -2.26
C PRO A 110 -13.95 -59.18 -2.10
N GLU A 111 -14.53 -58.30 -1.27
CA GLU A 111 -15.95 -58.17 -1.01
C GLU A 111 -16.68 -57.35 -2.09
N GLY A 112 -16.03 -57.05 -3.22
CA GLY A 112 -16.61 -56.38 -4.38
C GLY A 112 -17.05 -54.93 -4.13
N ASN A 113 -16.55 -54.30 -3.07
CA ASN A 113 -16.74 -52.88 -2.84
C ASN A 113 -15.72 -52.09 -3.68
N LEU A 114 -16.19 -51.03 -4.31
CA LEU A 114 -15.41 -50.16 -5.18
C LEU A 114 -14.96 -48.92 -4.41
N TYR A 115 -13.68 -48.63 -4.46
CA TYR A 115 -13.05 -47.43 -3.90
C TYR A 115 -12.70 -46.48 -5.04
N ILE A 116 -13.10 -45.22 -4.90
CA ILE A 116 -13.03 -44.20 -5.95
C ILE A 116 -12.30 -42.99 -5.40
N ALA A 117 -11.17 -42.63 -6.02
CA ALA A 117 -10.56 -41.32 -5.81
C ALA A 117 -11.38 -40.26 -6.56
N ASP A 118 -12.25 -39.59 -5.82
CA ASP A 118 -13.13 -38.53 -6.29
C ASP A 118 -12.36 -37.21 -6.29
N TRP A 119 -11.41 -37.14 -7.24
CA TRP A 119 -10.29 -36.20 -7.29
C TRP A 119 -10.70 -34.74 -7.06
N GLY A 120 -11.71 -34.27 -7.80
CA GLY A 120 -12.16 -32.88 -7.75
C GLY A 120 -13.03 -32.56 -6.55
N ASN A 121 -13.49 -33.58 -5.83
CA ASN A 121 -14.25 -33.44 -4.60
C ASN A 121 -13.38 -33.64 -3.35
N HIS A 122 -12.06 -33.81 -3.49
CA HIS A 122 -11.11 -33.98 -2.37
C HIS A 122 -11.49 -35.13 -1.42
N ARG A 123 -12.01 -36.23 -1.97
CA ARG A 123 -12.52 -37.38 -1.21
C ARG A 123 -12.08 -38.71 -1.83
N VAL A 124 -12.02 -39.74 -0.99
CA VAL A 124 -12.10 -41.13 -1.44
C VAL A 124 -13.45 -41.68 -1.03
N ARG A 125 -14.18 -42.23 -2.00
CA ARG A 125 -15.54 -42.75 -1.84
C ARG A 125 -15.51 -44.27 -1.89
N LYS A 126 -16.35 -44.94 -1.10
CA LYS A 126 -16.58 -46.38 -1.15
C LYS A 126 -18.00 -46.64 -1.64
N VAL A 127 -18.16 -47.50 -2.63
CA VAL A 127 -19.44 -48.01 -3.13
C VAL A 127 -19.55 -49.48 -2.75
N THR A 128 -20.57 -49.83 -1.99
CA THR A 128 -20.81 -51.22 -1.60
C THR A 128 -21.38 -52.03 -2.77
N ARG A 129 -21.36 -53.37 -2.67
CA ARG A 129 -22.05 -54.26 -3.64
C ARG A 129 -23.54 -53.93 -3.85
N ASN A 130 -24.20 -53.35 -2.83
CA ASN A 130 -25.59 -52.92 -2.89
C ASN A 130 -25.77 -51.54 -3.53
N GLY A 131 -24.69 -50.93 -4.04
CA GLY A 131 -24.74 -49.64 -4.70
C GLY A 131 -24.91 -48.44 -3.77
N ILE A 132 -24.53 -48.56 -2.50
CA ILE A 132 -24.56 -47.45 -1.54
C ILE A 132 -23.20 -46.78 -1.48
N ILE A 133 -23.14 -45.45 -1.61
CA ILE A 133 -21.89 -44.67 -1.57
C ILE A 133 -21.68 -44.00 -0.20
N THR A 134 -20.46 -44.07 0.32
CA THR A 134 -20.01 -43.34 1.52
C THR A 134 -18.61 -42.75 1.32
N THR A 135 -18.26 -41.73 2.11
CA THR A 135 -16.91 -41.17 2.16
C THR A 135 -16.09 -41.95 3.18
N ILE A 136 -14.94 -42.48 2.75
CA ILE A 136 -14.02 -43.22 3.63
C ILE A 136 -12.79 -42.38 4.03
N ALA A 137 -12.45 -41.37 3.23
CA ALA A 137 -11.40 -40.41 3.54
C ALA A 137 -11.65 -39.06 2.87
N GLY A 138 -11.27 -37.98 3.54
CA GLY A 138 -11.42 -36.61 3.03
C GLY A 138 -12.76 -35.97 3.41
N ASN A 139 -12.73 -34.71 3.83
CA ASN A 139 -13.92 -33.94 4.22
C ASN A 139 -14.49 -33.09 3.07
N GLY A 140 -13.78 -33.00 1.94
CA GLY A 140 -14.17 -32.21 0.77
C GLY A 140 -13.48 -30.88 0.60
N THR A 141 -12.68 -30.46 1.58
CA THR A 141 -11.86 -29.27 1.48
C THR A 141 -10.43 -29.70 1.12
N GLY A 142 -9.92 -29.15 0.01
CA GLY A 142 -8.53 -29.34 -0.39
C GLY A 142 -7.57 -28.84 0.67
N GLY A 143 -6.70 -29.73 1.15
CA GLY A 143 -5.69 -29.41 2.15
C GLY A 143 -5.21 -30.64 2.87
N TYR A 144 -4.48 -30.47 3.96
CA TYR A 144 -3.95 -31.53 4.80
C TYR A 144 -4.33 -31.25 6.26
N VAL A 145 -4.86 -32.27 6.93
CA VAL A 145 -4.98 -32.31 8.39
C VAL A 145 -4.15 -33.49 8.88
N SER A 146 -3.46 -33.29 10.00
CA SER A 146 -2.52 -34.22 10.63
C SER A 146 -2.96 -35.69 10.63
N ASP A 147 -1.98 -36.58 10.76
CA ASP A 147 -2.19 -38.01 10.92
C ASP A 147 -2.77 -38.41 12.28
N GLY A 148 -3.26 -39.64 12.37
CA GLY A 148 -3.76 -40.28 13.60
C GLY A 148 -5.24 -40.05 13.89
N GLY A 149 -5.89 -39.14 13.15
CA GLY A 149 -7.33 -38.88 13.28
C GLY A 149 -8.22 -39.76 12.38
N PRO A 150 -9.55 -39.65 12.52
CA PRO A 150 -10.49 -40.32 11.63
C PRO A 150 -10.36 -39.82 10.18
N ALA A 151 -10.24 -40.74 9.24
CA ALA A 151 -10.02 -40.44 7.83
C ALA A 151 -11.17 -39.65 7.20
N ALA A 152 -12.42 -39.89 7.62
CA ALA A 152 -13.59 -39.23 7.05
C ALA A 152 -13.67 -37.72 7.34
N VAL A 153 -12.97 -37.22 8.36
CA VAL A 153 -12.98 -35.79 8.73
C VAL A 153 -11.68 -35.06 8.37
N THR A 154 -10.65 -35.78 7.92
CA THR A 154 -9.38 -35.19 7.47
C THR A 154 -9.55 -34.44 6.15
N SER A 155 -8.66 -33.50 5.84
CA SER A 155 -8.57 -32.93 4.49
C SER A 155 -7.60 -33.75 3.64
N LEU A 156 -8.01 -34.03 2.41
CA LEU A 156 -7.17 -34.55 1.33
C LEU A 156 -7.07 -33.48 0.25
N ASN A 157 -6.01 -33.51 -0.56
CA ASN A 157 -5.84 -32.57 -1.65
C ASN A 157 -5.63 -33.32 -2.96
N TYR A 158 -6.65 -33.31 -3.83
CA TYR A 158 -6.63 -34.00 -5.11
C TYR A 158 -6.18 -35.47 -4.98
N PRO A 159 -6.90 -36.31 -4.21
CA PRO A 159 -6.57 -37.73 -4.12
C PRO A 159 -6.65 -38.36 -5.51
N HIS A 160 -5.65 -39.17 -5.86
CA HIS A 160 -5.47 -39.65 -7.23
C HIS A 160 -5.48 -41.17 -7.32
N GLY A 161 -4.37 -41.84 -7.02
CA GLY A 161 -4.31 -43.30 -6.97
C GLY A 161 -4.89 -43.84 -5.67
N VAL A 162 -5.57 -44.99 -5.74
CA VAL A 162 -5.99 -45.75 -4.56
C VAL A 162 -5.64 -47.23 -4.74
N ALA A 163 -5.21 -47.88 -3.67
CA ALA A 163 -4.92 -49.31 -3.63
C ALA A 163 -5.24 -49.89 -2.26
N LEU A 164 -5.50 -51.19 -2.19
CA LEU A 164 -5.77 -51.90 -0.95
C LEU A 164 -4.67 -52.94 -0.72
N ASP A 165 -4.28 -53.11 0.55
CA ASP A 165 -3.51 -54.30 0.94
C ASP A 165 -4.42 -55.49 1.25
N ALA A 166 -3.82 -56.66 1.49
CA ALA A 166 -4.55 -57.90 1.79
C ALA A 166 -5.35 -57.83 3.10
N ALA A 167 -5.02 -56.92 4.01
CA ALA A 167 -5.76 -56.69 5.25
C ALA A 167 -6.92 -55.68 5.07
N GLY A 168 -7.04 -55.06 3.89
CA GLY A 168 -8.07 -54.07 3.58
C GLY A 168 -7.71 -52.64 3.98
N ASN A 169 -6.45 -52.35 4.31
CA ASN A 169 -6.03 -50.96 4.50
C ASN A 169 -5.94 -50.26 3.13
N LEU A 170 -6.42 -49.02 3.08
CA LEU A 170 -6.48 -48.22 1.86
C LEU A 170 -5.28 -47.28 1.78
N TYR A 171 -4.55 -47.32 0.68
CA TYR A 171 -3.45 -46.43 0.34
C TYR A 171 -3.92 -45.41 -0.69
N ILE A 172 -3.57 -44.14 -0.49
CA ILE A 172 -4.07 -43.01 -1.24
C ILE A 172 -2.88 -42.16 -1.68
N GLY A 173 -2.73 -41.94 -2.98
CA GLY A 173 -1.89 -40.87 -3.51
C GLY A 173 -2.57 -39.52 -3.25
N ASP A 174 -2.22 -38.87 -2.14
CA ASP A 174 -2.74 -37.56 -1.74
C ASP A 174 -1.95 -36.47 -2.50
N SER A 175 -2.21 -36.39 -3.80
CA SER A 175 -1.26 -35.88 -4.79
C SER A 175 -0.94 -34.39 -4.59
N GLY A 176 -1.95 -33.58 -4.29
CA GLY A 176 -1.80 -32.16 -4.00
C GLY A 176 -1.17 -31.87 -2.64
N ASN A 177 -1.08 -32.87 -1.76
CA ASN A 177 -0.35 -32.80 -0.50
C ASN A 177 1.02 -33.48 -0.57
N HIS A 178 1.43 -33.99 -1.73
CA HIS A 178 2.74 -34.62 -1.97
C HIS A 178 3.08 -35.74 -0.98
N ARG A 179 2.07 -36.56 -0.64
CA ARG A 179 2.17 -37.66 0.32
C ARG A 179 1.44 -38.90 -0.19
N VAL A 180 1.81 -40.07 0.33
CA VAL A 180 0.97 -41.26 0.30
C VAL A 180 0.41 -41.49 1.70
N ARG A 181 -0.92 -41.60 1.78
CA ARG A 181 -1.66 -41.78 3.03
C ARG A 181 -2.20 -43.21 3.10
N ARG A 182 -2.23 -43.80 4.29
CA ARG A 182 -2.83 -45.09 4.61
C ARG A 182 -3.99 -44.88 5.57
N VAL A 183 -5.16 -45.40 5.22
CA VAL A 183 -6.34 -45.50 6.08
C VAL A 183 -6.46 -46.93 6.58
N SER A 184 -6.39 -47.11 7.91
CA SER A 184 -6.57 -48.43 8.52
C SER A 184 -8.00 -48.93 8.37
N THR A 185 -8.22 -50.23 8.60
CA THR A 185 -9.57 -50.81 8.68
C THR A 185 -10.43 -50.22 9.80
N THR A 186 -9.81 -49.62 10.83
CA THR A 186 -10.49 -48.87 11.89
C THR A 186 -10.80 -47.41 11.50
N GLY A 187 -10.43 -46.98 10.29
CA GLY A 187 -10.72 -45.64 9.78
C GLY A 187 -9.74 -44.56 10.22
N ILE A 188 -8.54 -44.92 10.69
CA ILE A 188 -7.49 -43.96 11.08
C ILE A 188 -6.56 -43.69 9.90
N ILE A 189 -6.32 -42.41 9.58
CA ILE A 189 -5.42 -42.01 8.49
C ILE A 189 -4.00 -41.72 9.01
N THR A 190 -2.99 -42.17 8.28
CA THR A 190 -1.56 -41.96 8.58
C THR A 190 -0.77 -41.71 7.29
N THR A 191 0.33 -40.98 7.35
CA THR A 191 1.26 -40.82 6.22
C THR A 191 2.24 -41.98 6.24
N VAL A 192 2.42 -42.62 5.09
CA VAL A 192 3.35 -43.73 4.93
C VAL A 192 4.52 -43.41 4.00
N ALA A 193 4.42 -42.33 3.21
CA ALA A 193 5.53 -41.80 2.44
C ALA A 193 5.32 -40.31 2.14
N GLY A 194 6.41 -39.55 2.08
CA GLY A 194 6.40 -38.14 1.74
C GLY A 194 6.26 -37.20 2.94
N THR A 195 6.98 -36.08 2.88
CA THR A 195 6.95 -34.99 3.88
C THR A 195 5.89 -33.94 3.57
N GLY A 196 5.35 -33.95 2.35
CA GLY A 196 4.44 -32.94 1.81
C GLY A 196 5.09 -31.71 1.19
N ILE A 197 6.42 -31.69 1.17
CA ILE A 197 7.17 -30.72 0.38
C ILE A 197 7.41 -31.34 -0.99
N ALA A 198 6.99 -30.65 -2.05
CA ALA A 198 7.27 -31.03 -3.42
C ALA A 198 8.78 -31.16 -3.67
N GLY A 199 9.18 -32.21 -4.38
CA GLY A 199 10.53 -32.38 -4.90
C GLY A 199 11.10 -33.74 -4.60
N TYR A 200 12.42 -33.86 -4.67
CA TYR A 200 13.15 -35.11 -4.53
C TYR A 200 14.26 -34.98 -3.48
N ILE A 201 14.49 -36.06 -2.73
CA ILE A 201 15.71 -36.31 -1.96
C ILE A 201 16.14 -37.76 -2.21
N ASP A 202 17.45 -38.00 -2.07
CA ASP A 202 18.06 -39.30 -2.37
C ASP A 202 17.39 -40.47 -1.64
N ASP A 203 17.34 -41.60 -2.33
CA ASP A 203 16.73 -42.84 -1.83
C ASP A 203 17.60 -43.52 -0.75
N GLY A 204 16.97 -44.35 0.10
CA GLY A 204 17.64 -45.13 1.15
C GLY A 204 17.31 -44.71 2.58
N GLY A 205 16.67 -43.55 2.77
CA GLY A 205 16.13 -43.11 4.07
C GLY A 205 14.69 -43.58 4.35
N PRO A 206 14.13 -43.27 5.53
CA PRO A 206 12.74 -43.57 5.87
C PRO A 206 11.75 -42.94 4.86
N ALA A 207 10.76 -43.71 4.41
CA ALA A 207 9.79 -43.26 3.41
C ALA A 207 9.03 -42.00 3.84
N VAL A 208 8.70 -41.86 5.13
CA VAL A 208 8.01 -40.68 5.70
C VAL A 208 8.87 -39.41 5.70
N SER A 209 10.20 -39.56 5.62
CA SER A 209 11.15 -38.42 5.58
C SER A 209 11.54 -38.02 4.16
N THR A 210 11.04 -38.73 3.14
CA THR A 210 11.35 -38.40 1.74
C THR A 210 10.49 -37.26 1.20
N ARG A 211 10.93 -36.63 0.11
CA ARG A 211 10.09 -35.73 -0.68
C ARG A 211 9.50 -36.50 -1.86
N LEU A 212 8.21 -36.31 -2.07
CA LEU A 212 7.49 -36.77 -3.25
C LEU A 212 7.02 -35.52 -4.00
N TYR A 213 6.70 -35.67 -5.29
CA TYR A 213 6.09 -34.62 -6.06
C TYR A 213 4.93 -35.17 -6.89
N SER A 214 3.72 -34.87 -6.40
CA SER A 214 2.45 -35.30 -7.00
C SER A 214 2.37 -36.82 -7.16
N PRO A 215 2.39 -37.62 -6.08
CA PRO A 215 2.27 -39.07 -6.18
C PRO A 215 0.90 -39.47 -6.76
N TRP A 216 0.88 -39.87 -8.03
CA TRP A 216 -0.35 -40.17 -8.78
C TRP A 216 -0.73 -41.64 -8.69
N GLY A 217 0.23 -42.53 -8.91
CA GLY A 217 0.00 -43.98 -8.84
C GLY A 217 0.39 -44.53 -7.48
N VAL A 218 -0.42 -45.42 -6.93
CA VAL A 218 -0.04 -46.28 -5.80
C VAL A 218 -0.46 -47.71 -6.12
N ALA A 219 0.41 -48.67 -5.87
CA ALA A 219 0.14 -50.09 -6.07
C ALA A 219 0.87 -50.90 -4.99
N LEU A 220 0.29 -52.02 -4.56
CA LEU A 220 0.95 -52.96 -3.66
C LEU A 220 1.22 -54.28 -4.36
N ASP A 221 2.35 -54.92 -4.02
CA ASP A 221 2.56 -56.33 -4.33
C ASP A 221 2.00 -57.23 -3.23
N ALA A 222 2.01 -58.55 -3.49
CA ALA A 222 1.51 -59.55 -2.56
C ALA A 222 2.30 -59.62 -1.23
N ALA A 223 3.53 -59.11 -1.20
CA ALA A 223 4.34 -59.02 0.01
C ALA A 223 4.04 -57.75 0.84
N GLY A 224 3.18 -56.87 0.33
CA GLY A 224 2.83 -55.61 0.98
C GLY A 224 3.88 -54.51 0.80
N ASN A 225 4.72 -54.59 -0.23
CA ASN A 225 5.54 -53.45 -0.65
C ASN A 225 4.68 -52.49 -1.48
N LEU A 226 4.91 -51.19 -1.32
CA LEU A 226 4.19 -50.14 -2.03
C LEU A 226 5.06 -49.55 -3.13
N TYR A 227 4.49 -49.39 -4.32
CA TYR A 227 5.09 -48.71 -5.46
C TYR A 227 4.34 -47.42 -5.73
N ILE A 228 5.07 -46.32 -5.82
CA ILE A 228 4.54 -44.96 -5.92
C ILE A 228 4.97 -44.38 -7.26
N GLY A 229 4.01 -44.03 -8.11
CA GLY A 229 4.25 -43.20 -9.29
C GLY A 229 4.47 -41.76 -8.84
N ASP A 230 5.73 -41.41 -8.60
CA ASP A 230 6.19 -40.08 -8.19
C ASP A 230 6.24 -39.17 -9.42
N TYR A 231 5.04 -38.81 -9.90
CA TYR A 231 4.77 -38.36 -11.27
C TYR A 231 5.64 -37.18 -11.70
N SER A 232 5.69 -36.12 -10.88
CA SER A 232 6.42 -34.90 -11.23
C SER A 232 7.93 -35.04 -11.02
N ASN A 233 8.39 -36.07 -10.31
CA ASN A 233 9.81 -36.43 -10.23
C ASN A 233 10.22 -37.44 -11.30
N HIS A 234 9.29 -37.88 -12.17
CA HIS A 234 9.52 -38.84 -13.25
C HIS A 234 10.07 -40.20 -12.76
N ARG A 235 9.58 -40.68 -11.60
CA ARG A 235 10.08 -41.90 -10.95
C ARG A 235 8.96 -42.83 -10.52
N VAL A 236 9.29 -44.11 -10.41
CA VAL A 236 8.54 -45.07 -9.61
C VAL A 236 9.38 -45.39 -8.38
N ARG A 237 8.83 -45.18 -7.18
CA ARG A 237 9.54 -45.37 -5.91
C ARG A 237 8.93 -46.51 -5.11
N GLY A 238 9.78 -47.41 -4.60
CA GLY A 238 9.37 -48.53 -3.77
C GLY A 238 9.51 -48.23 -2.28
N VAL A 239 8.51 -48.62 -1.49
CA VAL A 239 8.54 -48.62 -0.03
C VAL A 239 8.37 -50.06 0.45
N THR A 240 9.43 -50.62 1.00
CA THR A 240 9.45 -52.01 1.46
C THR A 240 8.60 -52.18 2.72
N ALA A 241 7.83 -53.27 2.78
CA ALA A 241 7.06 -53.69 3.96
C ALA A 241 6.12 -52.62 4.54
N VAL A 242 5.53 -51.75 3.70
CA VAL A 242 4.66 -50.66 4.16
C VAL A 242 3.43 -51.17 4.93
N ALA A 243 2.94 -52.36 4.59
CA ALA A 243 1.78 -52.99 5.21
C ALA A 243 1.98 -53.31 6.69
N VAL A 244 3.23 -53.57 7.12
CA VAL A 244 3.60 -53.82 8.51
C VAL A 244 4.34 -52.64 9.15
N MET A 245 4.51 -51.54 8.42
CA MET A 245 5.15 -50.34 8.93
C MET A 245 4.27 -49.73 10.04
N THR A 246 4.88 -49.53 11.20
CA THR A 246 4.33 -48.65 12.23
C THR A 246 4.87 -47.26 11.96
N PRO A 247 4.04 -46.29 11.52
CA PRO A 247 4.50 -44.92 11.33
C PRO A 247 5.10 -44.39 12.65
N PRO A 248 6.12 -43.53 12.60
CA PRO A 248 6.66 -42.94 13.82
C PRO A 248 5.55 -42.28 14.65
N LEU A 249 5.68 -42.36 15.98
CA LEU A 249 4.78 -41.68 16.92
C LEU A 249 4.69 -40.20 16.55
N LEU A 250 3.45 -39.70 16.52
CA LEU A 250 3.12 -38.35 16.05
C LEU A 250 3.96 -37.29 16.80
N PRO A 251 4.46 -36.25 16.11
CA PRO A 251 4.75 -34.99 16.78
C PRO A 251 3.46 -34.50 17.44
N ALA A 252 3.53 -34.11 18.71
CA ALA A 252 2.35 -33.65 19.46
C ALA A 252 1.71 -32.35 18.91
N ALA A 253 2.34 -31.71 17.91
CA ALA A 253 1.82 -30.56 17.18
C ALA A 253 2.48 -30.50 15.78
N ASP A 254 1.73 -30.05 14.76
CA ASP A 254 2.23 -29.81 13.40
C ASP A 254 2.21 -28.30 13.14
N LEU A 255 3.24 -27.59 13.61
CA LEU A 255 3.34 -26.15 13.38
C LEU A 255 4.25 -25.85 12.20
N TYR A 256 3.85 -24.82 11.45
CA TYR A 256 4.63 -24.25 10.37
C TYR A 256 4.72 -22.74 10.50
N GLY A 257 5.80 -22.14 9.99
CA GLY A 257 5.96 -20.70 9.92
C GLY A 257 5.73 -20.13 8.52
N GLU A 258 5.09 -18.97 8.45
CA GLU A 258 5.10 -18.09 7.29
C GLU A 258 5.99 -16.89 7.58
N SER A 259 6.98 -16.60 6.73
CA SER A 259 7.84 -15.43 6.90
C SER A 259 7.02 -14.15 6.83
N VAL A 260 7.11 -13.30 7.86
CA VAL A 260 6.60 -11.92 7.83
C VAL A 260 7.81 -11.05 7.51
N ALA A 261 8.13 -10.92 6.21
CA ALA A 261 9.32 -10.20 5.77
C ALA A 261 9.06 -8.69 5.68
N PRO A 262 9.93 -7.83 6.26
CA PRO A 262 10.03 -6.45 5.83
C PRO A 262 10.74 -6.40 4.47
N TYR A 263 10.13 -5.74 3.49
CA TYR A 263 10.66 -5.70 2.11
C TYR A 263 11.89 -4.79 1.97
N ALA A 264 12.01 -3.75 2.80
CA ALA A 264 13.15 -2.86 2.89
C ALA A 264 13.29 -2.37 4.32
N VAL A 265 14.51 -2.34 4.87
CA VAL A 265 14.77 -1.84 6.22
C VAL A 265 15.74 -0.66 6.18
N PRO A 266 15.35 0.50 6.75
CA PRO A 266 16.27 1.62 6.92
C PRO A 266 17.41 1.27 7.87
N ARG A 267 18.58 1.85 7.62
CA ARG A 267 19.71 1.75 8.56
C ARG A 267 19.38 2.54 9.82
N GLY A 268 19.87 2.06 10.96
CA GLY A 268 19.69 2.67 12.28
C GLY A 268 18.30 2.48 12.90
N GLN A 269 17.34 1.90 12.18
CA GLN A 269 15.98 1.72 12.68
C GLN A 269 15.74 0.28 13.14
N MET A 270 15.00 0.16 14.25
CA MET A 270 14.48 -1.12 14.72
C MET A 270 13.27 -1.53 13.88
N PHE A 271 13.26 -2.78 13.44
CA PHE A 271 12.13 -3.40 12.76
C PHE A 271 11.81 -4.75 13.43
N ASP A 272 10.54 -5.12 13.37
CA ASP A 272 10.09 -6.39 13.93
C ASP A 272 10.23 -7.47 12.85
N LEU A 273 11.15 -8.39 13.08
CA LEU A 273 11.31 -9.59 12.29
C LEU A 273 10.50 -10.72 12.94
N GLY A 274 9.62 -11.32 12.17
CA GLY A 274 8.72 -12.33 12.68
C GLY A 274 8.43 -13.43 11.67
N VAL A 275 7.92 -14.52 12.20
CA VAL A 275 7.18 -15.50 11.43
C VAL A 275 5.79 -15.59 12.02
N ARG A 276 4.81 -15.81 11.17
CA ARG A 276 3.49 -16.21 11.58
C ARG A 276 3.50 -17.71 11.76
N ILE A 277 3.52 -18.17 13.00
CA ILE A 277 3.47 -19.59 13.33
C ILE A 277 2.00 -20.02 13.36
N LYS A 278 1.70 -21.10 12.63
CA LYS A 278 0.35 -21.66 12.48
C LYS A 278 0.38 -23.14 12.81
N ASN A 279 -0.69 -23.66 13.42
CA ASN A 279 -0.88 -25.08 13.70
C ASN A 279 -1.78 -25.75 12.65
N ARG A 280 -1.33 -26.86 12.05
CA ARG A 280 -2.06 -27.74 11.12
C ARG A 280 -2.47 -29.08 11.75
N GLY A 281 -2.08 -29.33 13.00
CA GLY A 281 -2.34 -30.57 13.74
C GLY A 281 -3.02 -30.33 15.09
N PRO A 282 -3.16 -31.37 15.94
CA PRO A 282 -3.71 -31.21 17.28
C PRO A 282 -2.92 -30.19 18.10
N ASN A 283 -3.55 -29.62 19.14
CA ASN A 283 -2.86 -28.72 20.06
C ASN A 283 -1.68 -29.46 20.73
N PRO A 284 -0.55 -28.76 20.97
CA PRO A 284 0.44 -29.27 21.89
C PRO A 284 -0.23 -29.62 23.22
N VAL A 285 0.09 -30.80 23.79
CA VAL A 285 -0.37 -31.19 25.12
C VAL A 285 -0.02 -30.09 26.12
N GLU A 286 -0.93 -29.82 27.05
CA GLU A 286 -0.81 -28.80 28.10
C GLU A 286 0.58 -28.87 28.77
N GLY A 287 1.32 -27.75 28.79
CA GLY A 287 2.67 -27.66 29.37
C GLY A 287 3.85 -27.80 28.40
N ARG A 288 3.65 -28.01 27.09
CA ARG A 288 4.75 -27.98 26.10
C ARG A 288 5.05 -26.56 25.60
N PHE A 289 6.33 -26.29 25.32
CA PHE A 289 6.83 -25.01 24.86
C PHE A 289 7.12 -25.00 23.36
N VAL A 290 6.79 -23.90 22.68
CA VAL A 290 7.28 -23.60 21.32
C VAL A 290 8.43 -22.61 21.45
N THR A 291 9.64 -22.99 21.01
CA THR A 291 10.79 -22.08 20.98
C THR A 291 11.09 -21.69 19.56
N VAL A 292 11.07 -20.39 19.29
CA VAL A 292 11.50 -19.84 18.01
C VAL A 292 12.92 -19.33 18.18
N VAL A 293 13.81 -19.63 17.25
CA VAL A 293 15.19 -19.17 17.23
C VAL A 293 15.46 -18.45 15.92
N LEU A 294 15.82 -17.18 15.98
CA LEU A 294 16.24 -16.39 14.84
C LEU A 294 17.76 -16.25 14.82
N ASN A 295 18.38 -16.74 13.75
CA ASN A 295 19.80 -16.56 13.46
C ASN A 295 19.95 -15.42 12.45
N LEU A 296 20.52 -14.30 12.88
CA LEU A 296 20.72 -13.10 12.09
C LEU A 296 21.89 -13.22 11.12
N ALA A 297 21.67 -12.77 9.88
CA ALA A 297 22.72 -12.60 8.87
C ALA A 297 23.86 -11.70 9.38
N ASP A 298 25.05 -11.81 8.77
CA ASP A 298 26.18 -10.94 9.07
C ASP A 298 25.78 -9.46 8.94
N GLY A 299 26.10 -8.66 9.95
CA GLY A 299 25.83 -7.22 10.00
C GLY A 299 24.48 -6.81 10.59
N LEU A 300 23.52 -7.73 10.78
CA LEU A 300 22.28 -7.44 11.52
C LEU A 300 22.47 -7.66 13.03
N GLU A 301 21.77 -6.85 13.82
CA GLU A 301 21.89 -6.89 15.28
C GLU A 301 20.51 -7.03 15.94
N GLY A 302 20.45 -7.76 17.06
CA GLY A 302 19.29 -7.81 17.93
C GLY A 302 19.07 -6.50 18.70
N ILE A 303 18.48 -6.59 19.90
CA ILE A 303 18.27 -5.42 20.76
C ILE A 303 19.64 -4.73 21.05
N PRO A 304 19.74 -3.39 20.90
CA PRO A 304 20.97 -2.65 21.13
C PRO A 304 21.57 -2.93 22.52
N GLY A 305 22.83 -3.36 22.55
CA GLY A 305 23.60 -3.57 23.78
C GLY A 305 24.06 -5.01 24.04
N ASN A 306 23.46 -6.04 23.42
CA ASN A 306 23.85 -7.43 23.66
C ASN A 306 24.63 -8.09 22.50
N GLY A 307 24.58 -7.55 21.27
CA GLY A 307 25.29 -8.13 20.12
C GLY A 307 24.84 -9.54 19.72
N ASP A 308 23.73 -10.03 20.27
CA ASP A 308 23.26 -11.39 20.07
C ASP A 308 22.76 -11.58 18.65
N ARG A 309 23.47 -12.44 17.91
CA ARG A 309 23.12 -12.84 16.54
C ARG A 309 22.17 -14.04 16.50
N ARG A 310 21.90 -14.64 17.65
CA ARG A 310 20.99 -15.77 17.83
C ARG A 310 19.98 -15.40 18.90
N LEU A 311 18.79 -15.02 18.47
CA LEU A 311 17.70 -14.60 19.34
C LEU A 311 16.76 -15.77 19.54
N SER A 312 16.33 -16.04 20.78
CA SER A 312 15.36 -17.11 21.06
C SER A 312 14.18 -16.60 21.86
N ARG A 313 12.96 -17.04 21.52
CA ARG A 313 11.76 -16.76 22.30
C ARG A 313 10.96 -18.03 22.50
N THR A 314 10.57 -18.28 23.75
CA THR A 314 9.79 -19.45 24.14
C THR A 314 8.37 -19.04 24.52
N PHE A 315 7.40 -19.72 23.93
CA PHE A 315 5.97 -19.50 24.18
C PHE A 315 5.42 -20.67 24.99
N THR A 316 4.81 -20.34 26.13
CA THR A 316 4.25 -21.30 27.09
C THR A 316 2.73 -21.29 27.02
N GLY A 317 2.10 -22.46 26.88
CA GLY A 317 0.68 -22.64 27.20
C GLY A 317 -0.33 -21.92 26.30
N GLN A 318 0.07 -21.30 25.20
CA GLN A 318 -0.92 -20.79 24.24
C GLN A 318 -1.56 -21.95 23.47
N GLN A 319 -2.89 -21.99 23.51
CA GLN A 319 -3.69 -22.89 22.70
C GLN A 319 -3.57 -22.46 21.23
N LEU A 320 -2.60 -23.01 20.50
CA LEU A 320 -2.46 -22.80 19.06
C LEU A 320 -3.50 -23.68 18.35
N LEU A 321 -4.77 -23.31 18.49
CA LEU A 321 -5.88 -24.05 17.90
C LEU A 321 -5.63 -24.24 16.40
N PRO A 322 -6.00 -25.39 15.83
CA PRO A 322 -5.93 -25.60 14.38
C PRO A 322 -6.61 -24.44 13.66
N HIS A 323 -5.87 -23.75 12.78
CA HIS A 323 -6.36 -22.59 12.03
C HIS A 323 -6.75 -21.34 12.84
N GLN A 324 -6.55 -21.32 14.16
CA GLN A 324 -6.81 -20.16 15.04
C GLN A 324 -5.66 -19.97 16.02
N GLY A 325 -4.81 -18.98 15.75
CA GLY A 325 -3.65 -18.67 16.57
C GLY A 325 -2.46 -18.31 15.70
N SER A 326 -1.91 -17.12 15.95
CA SER A 326 -0.74 -16.59 15.27
C SER A 326 0.20 -16.05 16.34
N LEU A 327 1.45 -16.50 16.32
CA LEU A 327 2.53 -15.86 17.07
C LEU A 327 3.17 -14.80 16.17
N ASP A 328 2.52 -13.64 16.01
CA ASP A 328 3.03 -12.56 15.15
C ASP A 328 4.24 -11.84 15.78
N GLY A 329 5.24 -11.45 14.97
CA GLY A 329 6.24 -10.43 15.30
C GLY A 329 7.11 -10.70 16.53
N VAL A 330 8.00 -11.70 16.45
CA VAL A 330 8.66 -12.29 17.62
C VAL A 330 9.93 -11.54 18.06
N PHE A 331 10.71 -10.99 17.13
CA PHE A 331 12.04 -10.44 17.41
C PHE A 331 12.17 -9.01 16.90
N ARG A 332 12.72 -8.13 17.72
CA ARG A 332 13.09 -6.77 17.30
C ARG A 332 14.57 -6.74 16.94
N VAL A 333 14.86 -6.28 15.73
CA VAL A 333 16.17 -6.34 15.06
C VAL A 333 16.48 -4.97 14.47
N SER A 334 17.75 -4.64 14.26
CA SER A 334 18.17 -3.44 13.52
C SER A 334 19.25 -3.76 12.48
N ALA A 335 19.29 -2.91 11.45
CA ALA A 335 20.42 -2.80 10.54
C ALA A 335 21.28 -1.61 11.01
N PRO A 336 22.52 -1.80 11.50
CA PRO A 336 23.37 -0.71 11.95
C PRO A 336 23.64 0.34 10.85
N GLY A 337 23.94 1.58 11.27
CA GLY A 337 24.24 2.70 10.36
C GLY A 337 25.40 2.42 9.38
N THR A 338 26.31 1.53 9.75
CA THR A 338 27.50 1.14 8.97
C THR A 338 27.25 -0.01 8.00
N MET A 339 26.05 -0.59 7.98
CA MET A 339 25.76 -1.77 7.18
C MET A 339 25.73 -1.44 5.68
N PRO A 340 26.43 -2.20 4.80
CA PRO A 340 26.40 -1.95 3.37
C PRO A 340 25.00 -2.20 2.78
N ALA A 341 24.70 -1.53 1.66
CA ALA A 341 23.49 -1.84 0.90
C ALA A 341 23.54 -3.27 0.35
N GLY A 342 22.41 -3.97 0.35
CA GLY A 342 22.36 -5.33 -0.16
C GLY A 342 21.22 -6.18 0.39
N ILE A 343 21.23 -7.44 -0.02
CA ILE A 343 20.29 -8.45 0.43
C ILE A 343 20.99 -9.32 1.48
N CYS A 344 20.33 -9.50 2.62
CA CYS A 344 20.79 -10.34 3.71
C CYS A 344 19.76 -11.46 3.94
N THR A 345 20.24 -12.67 4.19
CA THR A 345 19.37 -13.83 4.47
C THR A 345 19.63 -14.33 5.88
N SER A 346 18.69 -14.05 6.77
CA SER A 346 18.65 -14.61 8.12
C SER A 346 17.92 -15.96 8.09
N THR A 347 18.14 -16.80 9.09
CA THR A 347 17.45 -18.10 9.19
C THR A 347 16.62 -18.15 10.46
N LEU A 348 15.34 -18.48 10.34
CA LEU A 348 14.49 -18.74 11.48
C LEU A 348 14.26 -20.24 11.64
N GLU A 349 14.42 -20.71 12.88
CA GLU A 349 14.25 -22.10 13.31
C GLU A 349 13.08 -22.18 14.28
N ILE A 350 12.10 -23.05 14.03
CA ILE A 350 11.02 -23.33 14.98
C ILE A 350 11.30 -24.67 15.65
N GLN A 351 11.37 -24.68 16.98
CA GLN A 351 11.71 -25.85 17.81
C GLN A 351 10.55 -26.20 18.74
N TYR A 352 10.21 -27.50 18.82
CA TYR A 352 9.17 -28.04 19.71
C TYR A 352 9.80 -29.01 20.71
N SER A 353 9.55 -28.83 22.01
CA SER A 353 10.07 -29.75 23.04
C SER A 353 9.02 -30.74 23.53
N GLY A 354 9.41 -32.01 23.58
CA GLY A 354 8.78 -33.09 24.33
C GLY A 354 9.58 -34.39 24.12
N GLU A 355 10.79 -34.42 24.68
CA GLU A 355 11.82 -35.48 24.71
C GLU A 355 12.12 -36.29 23.43
N ILE A 356 13.44 -36.40 23.16
CA ILE A 356 14.14 -37.17 22.12
C ILE A 356 14.26 -36.45 20.76
N ASN A 357 15.49 -35.97 20.52
CA ASN A 357 16.09 -35.46 19.26
C ASN A 357 15.58 -34.11 18.71
N LEU A 358 16.19 -33.05 19.24
CA LEU A 358 16.12 -31.64 18.77
C LEU A 358 16.54 -31.40 17.29
N LYS A 359 16.99 -32.42 16.55
CA LYS A 359 17.41 -32.28 15.15
C LYS A 359 16.30 -32.57 14.13
N ASP A 360 15.24 -33.28 14.51
CA ASP A 360 14.22 -33.77 13.56
C ASP A 360 12.96 -32.90 13.50
N ASN A 361 12.86 -31.86 14.35
CA ASN A 361 11.70 -30.98 14.49
C ASN A 361 12.03 -29.49 14.28
N VAL A 362 12.97 -29.18 13.37
CA VAL A 362 13.37 -27.81 13.07
C VAL A 362 12.90 -27.42 11.67
N GLU A 363 11.83 -26.64 11.57
CA GLU A 363 11.51 -25.96 10.32
C GLU A 363 12.43 -24.75 10.17
N ARG A 364 13.13 -24.66 9.04
CA ARG A 364 14.03 -23.56 8.69
C ARG A 364 13.41 -22.70 7.62
N LEU A 365 13.22 -21.43 7.94
CA LEU A 365 12.65 -20.44 7.03
C LEU A 365 13.70 -19.38 6.73
N PRO A 366 14.03 -19.14 5.44
CA PRO A 366 14.85 -18.01 5.08
C PRO A 366 14.05 -16.73 5.28
N VAL A 367 14.68 -15.72 5.88
CA VAL A 367 14.13 -14.38 6.00
C VAL A 367 15.03 -13.41 5.26
N THR A 368 14.53 -12.93 4.13
CA THR A 368 15.24 -11.98 3.27
C THR A 368 14.98 -10.56 3.76
N ILE A 369 16.06 -9.82 3.97
CA ILE A 369 16.05 -8.43 4.40
C ILE A 369 16.81 -7.62 3.35
N VAL A 370 16.21 -6.54 2.86
CA VAL A 370 16.85 -5.66 1.89
C VAL A 370 17.24 -4.37 2.60
N VAL A 371 18.53 -4.05 2.58
CA VAL A 371 19.03 -2.72 2.98
C VAL A 371 19.19 -1.90 1.71
N PRO A 372 18.29 -0.93 1.44
CA PRO A 372 18.30 -0.20 0.18
C PRO A 372 19.59 0.62 0.01
N ALA A 373 20.02 0.73 -1.25
CA ALA A 373 21.04 1.70 -1.64
C ALA A 373 20.45 3.12 -1.55
N PRO A 374 21.21 4.13 -1.08
CA PRO A 374 20.78 5.51 -1.15
C PRO A 374 20.46 5.93 -2.58
N VAL A 375 19.39 6.70 -2.77
CA VAL A 375 19.17 7.40 -4.04
C VAL A 375 20.27 8.46 -4.18
N GLY A 376 21.06 8.36 -5.24
CA GLY A 376 22.23 9.21 -5.48
C GLY A 376 21.91 10.63 -5.94
N ASP A 377 20.65 11.06 -5.85
CA ASP A 377 20.25 12.41 -6.24
C ASP A 377 19.11 12.98 -5.41
N GLU A 378 18.98 14.30 -5.51
CA GLU A 378 18.13 15.16 -4.68
C GLU A 378 16.65 15.10 -5.05
N THR A 379 16.31 14.44 -6.17
CA THR A 379 14.92 14.37 -6.66
C THR A 379 14.02 13.51 -5.77
N ALA A 380 14.62 12.73 -4.87
CA ALA A 380 13.91 11.94 -3.88
C ALA A 380 13.50 12.76 -2.62
N LEU A 381 13.94 14.01 -2.52
CA LEU A 381 13.60 14.91 -1.42
C LEU A 381 12.35 15.73 -1.74
N THR A 382 11.48 15.85 -0.75
CA THR A 382 10.45 16.89 -0.66
C THR A 382 10.98 18.01 0.22
N VAL A 383 10.96 19.23 -0.29
CA VAL A 383 11.48 20.40 0.44
C VAL A 383 10.36 21.42 0.59
N ILE A 384 10.14 21.88 1.82
CA ILE A 384 9.09 22.84 2.18
C ILE A 384 9.62 23.91 3.11
N GLN A 385 9.03 25.10 3.06
CA GLN A 385 9.17 26.05 4.16
C GLN A 385 8.31 25.58 5.33
N ASP A 386 8.92 25.32 6.48
CA ASP A 386 8.23 24.76 7.65
C ASP A 386 7.48 25.86 8.44
N THR A 387 8.10 27.02 8.62
CA THR A 387 7.47 28.20 9.24
C THR A 387 7.71 29.50 8.47
N ILE A 388 6.70 30.37 8.48
CA ILE A 388 6.79 31.73 7.94
C ILE A 388 7.25 32.66 9.07
N PRO A 389 8.49 33.20 9.03
CA PRO A 389 8.96 34.07 10.08
C PRO A 389 8.22 35.39 10.09
N THR A 390 8.16 35.96 11.29
CA THR A 390 7.51 37.22 11.57
C THR A 390 8.49 38.14 12.29
N ALA A 391 8.71 39.37 11.79
CA ALA A 391 9.61 40.34 12.40
C ALA A 391 9.16 41.79 12.15
N ALA A 392 9.42 42.69 13.10
CA ALA A 392 9.28 44.12 12.86
C ALA A 392 10.47 44.64 12.02
N PRO A 393 10.35 45.78 11.34
CA PRO A 393 11.46 46.37 10.58
C PRO A 393 12.75 46.49 11.40
N GLY A 394 13.86 46.01 10.85
CA GLY A 394 15.17 45.96 11.52
C GLY A 394 15.39 44.78 12.47
N GLN A 395 14.35 44.00 12.82
CA GLN A 395 14.50 42.83 13.67
C GLN A 395 14.92 41.57 12.90
N SER A 396 15.64 40.70 13.60
CA SER A 396 16.03 39.39 13.09
C SER A 396 14.91 38.37 13.22
N ALA A 397 14.85 37.43 12.28
CA ALA A 397 14.03 36.23 12.33
C ALA A 397 14.79 35.05 11.70
N VAL A 398 14.14 33.89 11.60
CA VAL A 398 14.74 32.67 11.06
C VAL A 398 13.75 32.01 10.10
N PHE A 399 14.16 31.81 8.85
CA PHE A 399 13.46 30.88 7.95
C PHE A 399 13.81 29.45 8.34
N THR A 400 12.80 28.58 8.38
CA THR A 400 12.99 27.14 8.55
C THR A 400 12.62 26.44 7.25
N VAL A 401 13.57 25.69 6.70
CA VAL A 401 13.37 24.91 5.47
C VAL A 401 13.57 23.45 5.80
N LYS A 402 12.55 22.65 5.57
CA LYS A 402 12.49 21.24 5.95
C LYS A 402 12.60 20.35 4.73
N TYR A 403 13.55 19.43 4.79
CA TYR A 403 13.80 18.37 3.83
C TYR A 403 13.22 17.07 4.39
N ILE A 404 12.46 16.36 3.57
CA ILE A 404 11.75 15.13 3.91
C ILE A 404 11.98 14.12 2.79
N SER A 405 12.14 12.84 3.11
CA SER A 405 12.11 11.75 2.12
C SER A 405 10.90 10.85 2.37
N GLY A 406 10.51 10.08 1.35
CA GLY A 406 9.50 9.04 1.53
C GLY A 406 9.93 8.00 2.57
N VAL A 407 8.94 7.33 3.19
CA VAL A 407 9.17 6.22 4.12
C VAL A 407 10.06 5.17 3.44
N ASP A 408 11.06 4.67 4.17
CA ASP A 408 12.04 3.68 3.71
C ASP A 408 12.90 4.07 2.49
N ARG A 409 12.99 5.37 2.16
CA ARG A 409 13.76 5.86 1.02
C ARG A 409 15.01 6.62 1.49
N PRO A 410 16.19 5.97 1.59
CA PRO A 410 17.45 6.66 1.84
C PRO A 410 17.80 7.58 0.66
N VAL A 411 18.26 8.80 0.95
CA VAL A 411 18.62 9.79 -0.08
C VAL A 411 19.99 10.37 0.25
N ASN A 412 20.91 10.32 -0.71
CA ASN A 412 22.27 10.84 -0.57
C ASN A 412 22.73 11.48 -1.89
N PRO A 413 22.37 12.74 -2.15
CA PRO A 413 22.77 13.42 -3.39
C PRO A 413 24.26 13.79 -3.44
N GLY A 414 24.98 13.66 -2.32
CA GLY A 414 26.29 14.28 -2.17
C GLY A 414 26.17 15.80 -2.00
N ASP A 415 27.30 16.50 -2.02
CA ASP A 415 27.30 17.95 -1.88
C ASP A 415 26.66 18.61 -3.11
N ILE A 416 25.54 19.28 -2.88
CA ILE A 416 24.82 20.03 -3.92
C ILE A 416 24.79 21.51 -3.59
N VAL A 417 24.75 22.34 -4.63
CA VAL A 417 24.58 23.78 -4.49
C VAL A 417 23.08 24.11 -4.36
N GLN A 418 22.76 24.89 -3.34
CA GLN A 418 21.41 25.29 -2.96
C GLN A 418 21.36 26.81 -2.92
N ARG A 419 20.47 27.43 -3.70
CA ARG A 419 20.37 28.89 -3.82
C ARG A 419 19.05 29.39 -3.28
N PHE A 420 19.11 30.32 -2.35
CA PHE A 420 17.96 30.96 -1.72
C PHE A 420 17.93 32.44 -2.10
N THR A 421 16.77 32.95 -2.47
CA THR A 421 16.50 34.37 -2.70
C THR A 421 15.52 34.86 -1.65
N ALA A 422 15.92 35.89 -0.90
CA ALA A 422 15.11 36.42 0.19
C ALA A 422 13.80 37.05 -0.37
N PRO A 423 12.67 36.96 0.34
CA PRO A 423 11.53 37.83 0.04
C PRO A 423 11.95 39.29 0.15
N SER A 424 11.38 40.19 -0.67
CA SER A 424 11.90 41.56 -0.81
C SER A 424 11.86 42.41 0.47
N GLY A 425 11.10 42.01 1.49
CA GLY A 425 11.09 42.62 2.83
C GLY A 425 12.23 42.16 3.76
N PHE A 426 13.03 41.18 3.37
CA PHE A 426 14.05 40.54 4.20
C PHE A 426 15.42 40.48 3.49
N THR A 427 16.48 40.31 4.28
CA THR A 427 17.83 39.98 3.78
C THR A 427 18.42 38.84 4.62
N PHE A 428 19.20 37.96 3.99
CA PHE A 428 19.96 36.93 4.69
C PHE A 428 21.09 37.55 5.51
N ARG A 429 21.22 37.11 6.77
CA ARG A 429 22.22 37.58 7.72
C ARG A 429 22.66 36.43 8.63
N GLY A 430 23.92 36.45 9.06
CA GLY A 430 24.46 35.44 9.96
C GLY A 430 24.71 34.09 9.28
N ARG A 431 24.93 33.06 10.08
CA ARG A 431 25.36 31.74 9.62
C ARG A 431 24.17 30.76 9.63
N PRO A 432 23.78 30.18 8.48
CA PRO A 432 22.78 29.13 8.45
C PRO A 432 23.31 27.87 9.14
N THR A 433 22.39 27.14 9.76
CA THR A 433 22.67 25.89 10.47
C THR A 433 21.66 24.82 10.08
N TYR A 434 21.94 23.56 10.35
CA TYR A 434 20.99 22.47 10.14
C TYR A 434 20.91 21.53 11.35
N ALA A 435 19.80 20.82 11.48
CA ALA A 435 19.64 19.75 12.46
C ALA A 435 18.71 18.64 11.94
N TYR A 436 18.90 17.43 12.47
CA TYR A 436 18.01 16.28 12.28
C TYR A 436 17.10 16.13 13.50
N TYR A 437 15.78 16.14 13.28
CA TYR A 437 14.83 16.33 14.39
C TYR A 437 14.40 15.06 15.16
N GLU A 438 15.00 13.89 14.88
CA GLU A 438 14.57 12.61 15.46
C GLU A 438 15.74 11.69 15.88
N THR A 439 16.94 12.24 16.10
CA THR A 439 18.16 11.46 16.37
C THR A 439 18.75 11.75 17.76
N THR A 440 19.57 10.82 18.28
CA THR A 440 20.30 10.95 19.57
C THR A 440 21.25 12.15 19.63
N HIS A 441 21.64 12.70 18.47
CA HIS A 441 22.40 13.95 18.34
C HIS A 441 21.53 15.21 18.46
N GLY A 442 20.32 15.05 19.00
CA GLY A 442 19.25 16.03 19.16
C GLY A 442 19.67 17.50 19.14
N VAL A 443 18.99 18.25 18.28
CA VAL A 443 18.70 19.68 18.38
C VAL A 443 19.91 20.64 18.34
N THR A 444 21.16 20.16 18.34
CA THR A 444 22.34 21.05 18.28
C THR A 444 22.59 21.44 16.83
N PRO A 445 22.34 22.70 16.41
CA PRO A 445 22.43 23.08 15.02
C PRO A 445 23.89 23.09 14.55
N VAL A 446 24.18 22.36 13.48
CA VAL A 446 25.50 22.29 12.87
C VAL A 446 25.62 23.39 11.82
N PRO A 447 26.73 24.16 11.78
CA PRO A 447 26.88 25.22 10.80
C PRO A 447 27.02 24.71 9.36
N LEU A 448 26.41 25.42 8.41
CA LEU A 448 26.53 25.15 6.97
C LEU A 448 27.61 26.04 6.32
N ASP A 449 28.30 25.47 5.33
CA ASP A 449 29.15 26.24 4.42
C ASP A 449 28.27 27.04 3.46
N HIS A 450 28.51 28.35 3.42
CA HIS A 450 27.63 29.29 2.71
C HIS A 450 28.36 30.55 2.22
N SER A 451 27.80 31.19 1.20
CA SER A 451 28.09 32.57 0.80
C SER A 451 26.80 33.40 0.81
N ILE A 452 26.92 34.66 1.22
CA ILE A 452 25.84 35.65 1.10
C ILE A 452 26.26 36.67 0.05
N GLU A 453 25.44 36.80 -0.98
CA GLU A 453 25.69 37.59 -2.17
C GLU A 453 24.60 38.67 -2.32
N ASP A 454 24.75 39.55 -3.33
CA ASP A 454 23.75 40.56 -3.68
C ASP A 454 23.27 41.41 -2.50
N SER A 455 24.20 41.85 -1.66
CA SER A 455 23.94 42.64 -0.45
C SER A 455 23.03 41.96 0.59
N GLY A 456 22.93 40.62 0.57
CA GLY A 456 22.04 39.86 1.44
C GLY A 456 20.78 39.34 0.76
N GLN A 457 20.62 39.57 -0.55
CA GLN A 457 19.45 39.09 -1.29
C GLN A 457 19.56 37.60 -1.65
N THR A 458 20.78 37.11 -1.83
CA THR A 458 21.05 35.73 -2.25
C THR A 458 21.89 35.00 -1.21
N LEU A 459 21.48 33.80 -0.83
CA LEU A 459 22.25 32.88 0.01
C LEU A 459 22.53 31.62 -0.79
N VAL A 460 23.81 31.24 -0.89
CA VAL A 460 24.24 30.00 -1.52
C VAL A 460 24.79 29.07 -0.44
N ILE A 461 24.27 27.85 -0.37
CA ILE A 461 24.74 26.79 0.54
C ILE A 461 25.28 25.65 -0.32
N THR A 462 26.46 25.13 0.03
CA THR A 462 26.99 23.89 -0.57
C THR A 462 27.06 22.85 0.53
N ALA A 463 26.16 21.89 0.48
CA ALA A 463 26.05 20.85 1.49
C ALA A 463 25.32 19.63 0.93
N ASN A 464 25.49 18.49 1.58
CA ASN A 464 24.77 17.25 1.29
C ASN A 464 23.51 17.10 2.16
N PRO A 465 22.30 17.39 1.65
CA PRO A 465 21.04 17.17 2.36
C PRO A 465 20.65 15.69 2.34
N HIS A 466 21.48 14.85 2.94
CA HIS A 466 21.23 13.42 3.06
C HIS A 466 20.19 13.12 4.14
N LEU A 467 19.36 12.12 3.90
CA LEU A 467 18.30 11.65 4.79
C LEU A 467 18.27 10.13 4.83
N ASN A 468 18.08 9.58 6.03
CA ASN A 468 17.86 8.15 6.27
C ASN A 468 18.99 7.25 5.71
N THR A 469 20.21 7.77 5.66
CA THR A 469 21.41 7.04 5.23
C THR A 469 22.15 6.38 6.39
N THR A 470 21.98 6.86 7.61
CA THR A 470 22.61 6.37 8.84
C THR A 470 21.68 6.58 10.04
N ALA A 471 22.06 6.09 11.23
CA ALA A 471 21.28 6.33 12.45
C ALA A 471 21.29 7.79 12.93
N SER A 472 22.22 8.62 12.44
CA SER A 472 22.38 10.02 12.85
C SER A 472 21.65 11.02 11.95
N ASP A 473 21.08 10.56 10.83
CA ASP A 473 20.40 11.38 9.83
C ASP A 473 18.95 10.91 9.58
N THR A 474 18.37 10.20 10.55
CA THR A 474 16.98 9.73 10.49
C THR A 474 15.99 10.86 10.72
N GLY A 475 14.88 10.82 9.97
CA GLY A 475 13.79 11.78 10.11
C GLY A 475 13.95 12.99 9.18
N SER A 476 13.42 14.14 9.58
CA SER A 476 13.50 15.37 8.77
C SER A 476 14.78 16.15 9.05
N LEU A 477 15.38 16.69 7.99
CA LEU A 477 16.49 17.64 8.04
C LEU A 477 15.93 19.05 7.96
N VAL A 478 16.26 19.91 8.92
CA VAL A 478 15.76 21.28 8.99
C VAL A 478 16.93 22.26 8.92
N TYR A 479 16.86 23.19 7.97
CA TYR A 479 17.78 24.31 7.86
C TYR A 479 17.18 25.52 8.59
N PHE A 480 17.98 26.13 9.46
CA PHE A 480 17.70 27.40 10.13
C PHE A 480 18.50 28.48 9.45
N ILE A 481 17.81 29.35 8.73
CA ILE A 481 18.42 30.39 7.91
C ILE A 481 18.09 31.74 8.54
N PRO A 482 19.06 32.38 9.22
CA PRO A 482 18.80 33.66 9.85
C PRO A 482 18.63 34.77 8.80
N VAL A 483 17.66 35.64 9.08
CA VAL A 483 17.29 36.76 8.23
C VAL A 483 17.04 38.00 9.08
N GLN A 484 17.10 39.16 8.44
CA GLN A 484 16.73 40.43 9.04
C GLN A 484 15.67 41.11 8.18
N ALA A 485 14.57 41.50 8.81
CA ALA A 485 13.60 42.40 8.22
C ALA A 485 14.29 43.71 7.85
N ARG A 486 14.15 44.17 6.61
CA ARG A 486 14.76 45.44 6.21
C ARG A 486 14.18 46.57 7.06
N THR A 487 15.00 47.56 7.38
CA THR A 487 14.60 48.71 8.21
C THR A 487 13.54 49.58 7.53
N ASP A 488 13.45 49.51 6.20
CA ASP A 488 12.49 50.22 5.35
C ASP A 488 11.28 49.36 4.93
N ALA A 489 11.21 48.09 5.36
CA ALA A 489 10.12 47.20 4.99
C ALA A 489 8.78 47.66 5.58
N LEU A 490 7.72 47.57 4.77
CA LEU A 490 6.36 47.89 5.20
C LEU A 490 5.69 46.67 5.85
N PRO A 491 4.78 46.86 6.81
CA PRO A 491 4.00 45.75 7.36
C PRO A 491 3.22 45.01 6.27
N GLY A 492 3.29 43.69 6.27
CA GLY A 492 2.66 42.85 5.24
C GLY A 492 3.36 41.51 5.03
N ARG A 493 2.74 40.65 4.21
CA ARG A 493 3.29 39.36 3.81
C ARG A 493 4.03 39.50 2.47
N TYR A 494 5.22 38.91 2.39
CA TYR A 494 6.10 38.92 1.22
C TYR A 494 6.31 37.49 0.74
N ASP A 495 5.80 37.16 -0.46
CA ASP A 495 5.76 35.79 -1.02
C ASP A 495 6.66 35.61 -2.26
N ASN A 496 7.56 36.57 -2.50
CA ASN A 496 8.42 36.63 -3.68
C ASN A 496 9.84 36.09 -3.46
N GLY A 497 10.09 35.40 -2.34
CA GLY A 497 11.33 34.66 -2.14
C GLY A 497 11.30 33.29 -2.81
N SER A 498 12.46 32.67 -2.99
CA SER A 498 12.55 31.33 -3.58
C SER A 498 13.74 30.51 -3.06
N ALA A 499 13.66 29.20 -3.18
CA ALA A 499 14.75 28.25 -2.95
C ALA A 499 14.89 27.30 -4.14
N SER A 500 16.09 27.19 -4.69
CA SER A 500 16.47 26.25 -5.74
C SER A 500 17.44 25.22 -5.16
N ILE A 501 17.02 23.95 -5.10
CA ILE A 501 17.76 22.86 -4.47
C ILE A 501 18.11 21.83 -5.56
N GLY A 502 19.36 21.87 -6.04
CA GLY A 502 19.78 21.03 -7.16
C GLY A 502 18.84 21.16 -8.36
N ARG A 503 18.26 20.04 -8.81
CA ARG A 503 17.34 19.92 -9.95
C ARG A 503 15.86 19.95 -9.56
N LEU A 504 15.53 20.17 -8.28
CA LEU A 504 14.14 20.33 -7.86
C LEU A 504 13.53 21.61 -8.44
N ALA A 505 12.22 21.60 -8.66
CA ALA A 505 11.49 22.82 -9.00
C ALA A 505 11.67 23.87 -7.90
N PRO A 506 11.86 25.15 -8.23
CA PRO A 506 12.02 26.20 -7.22
C PRO A 506 10.83 26.28 -6.27
N ILE A 507 11.11 26.39 -4.98
CA ILE A 507 10.11 26.47 -3.92
C ILE A 507 9.94 27.92 -3.51
N GLN A 508 8.71 28.39 -3.35
CA GLN A 508 8.46 29.75 -2.84
C GLN A 508 8.77 29.85 -1.34
N ILE A 509 9.40 30.96 -0.95
CA ILE A 509 9.65 31.31 0.45
C ILE A 509 8.94 32.62 0.78
N SER A 510 8.31 32.66 1.94
CA SER A 510 7.50 33.76 2.42
C SER A 510 7.97 34.29 3.78
N GLY A 511 7.74 35.58 4.06
CA GLY A 511 7.95 36.18 5.38
C GLY A 511 6.93 37.28 5.68
N THR A 512 6.71 37.56 6.97
CA THR A 512 5.75 38.58 7.43
C THR A 512 6.45 39.69 8.21
N ILE A 513 6.22 40.94 7.79
CA ILE A 513 6.66 42.12 8.52
C ILE A 513 5.53 42.63 9.42
N THR A 514 5.78 42.77 10.73
CA THR A 514 4.79 43.26 11.69
C THR A 514 4.85 44.77 11.88
N GLY A 515 3.73 45.34 12.30
CA GLY A 515 3.57 46.77 12.60
C GLY A 515 2.19 47.28 12.20
N ALA A 516 1.79 48.44 12.72
CA ALA A 516 0.61 49.14 12.23
C ALA A 516 0.88 49.61 10.79
N PRO A 517 -0.05 49.42 9.84
CA PRO A 517 0.11 49.98 8.50
C PRO A 517 0.38 51.48 8.64
N SER A 518 1.41 51.98 7.94
CA SER A 518 1.73 53.41 8.00
C SER A 518 0.46 54.22 7.66
N PRO A 519 0.11 55.23 8.48
CA PRO A 519 -1.09 56.02 8.24
C PRO A 519 -1.01 56.67 6.86
N LEU A 520 -2.15 56.72 6.17
CA LEU A 520 -2.25 57.55 4.98
C LEU A 520 -2.12 59.01 5.39
N THR A 521 -1.37 59.78 4.63
CA THR A 521 -1.19 61.21 4.81
C THR A 521 -1.10 61.83 3.42
N ALA A 522 -1.85 62.90 3.21
CA ALA A 522 -1.79 63.67 1.99
C ALA A 522 -1.68 65.15 2.30
N ARG A 523 -0.97 65.87 1.44
CA ARG A 523 -0.93 67.33 1.47
C ARG A 523 -1.93 67.83 0.44
N VAL A 524 -2.87 68.68 0.86
CA VAL A 524 -3.88 69.27 -0.03
C VAL A 524 -3.59 70.76 -0.19
N VAL A 525 -3.42 71.20 -1.43
CA VAL A 525 -3.06 72.59 -1.77
C VAL A 525 -4.00 73.12 -2.84
N GLN A 526 -4.53 74.32 -2.66
CA GLN A 526 -5.28 74.99 -3.73
C GLN A 526 -4.32 75.39 -4.85
N THR A 527 -4.67 75.04 -6.07
CA THR A 527 -3.94 75.42 -7.27
C THR A 527 -4.84 76.28 -8.16
N LYS A 528 -4.30 76.80 -9.28
CA LYS A 528 -5.05 77.65 -10.23
C LYS A 528 -5.72 78.87 -9.56
N LEU A 529 -4.97 79.60 -8.73
CA LEU A 529 -5.47 80.76 -7.97
C LEU A 529 -6.07 81.85 -8.87
N GLU A 530 -5.63 81.95 -10.12
CA GLU A 530 -6.20 82.82 -11.13
C GLU A 530 -7.67 82.51 -11.46
N LYS A 531 -8.11 81.26 -11.27
CA LYS A 531 -9.50 80.81 -11.46
C LYS A 531 -10.35 80.94 -10.20
N ALA A 532 -9.74 81.26 -9.06
CA ALA A 532 -10.41 81.38 -7.77
C ALA A 532 -11.08 82.75 -7.55
N ARG A 533 -11.43 83.44 -8.65
CA ARG A 533 -12.16 84.72 -8.67
C ARG A 533 -13.41 84.55 -9.49
N VAL A 534 -14.55 84.85 -8.90
CA VAL A 534 -15.87 84.64 -9.52
C VAL A 534 -16.78 85.82 -9.23
N ARG A 535 -17.84 85.98 -10.03
CA ARG A 535 -18.86 87.01 -9.82
C ARG A 535 -20.21 86.39 -9.43
N PRO A 536 -21.08 87.13 -8.72
CA PRO A 536 -22.44 86.68 -8.43
C PRO A 536 -23.17 86.27 -9.71
N GLY A 537 -23.85 85.12 -9.68
CA GLY A 537 -24.60 84.56 -10.82
C GLY A 537 -23.76 83.78 -11.84
N GLN A 538 -22.45 83.63 -11.63
CA GLN A 538 -21.60 82.86 -12.54
C GLN A 538 -21.83 81.35 -12.37
N GLN A 539 -22.07 80.64 -13.47
CA GLN A 539 -22.36 79.21 -13.49
C GLN A 539 -21.23 78.40 -14.15
N TRP A 540 -21.14 77.11 -13.83
CA TRP A 540 -20.23 76.14 -14.46
C TRP A 540 -18.74 76.55 -14.37
N VAL A 541 -18.32 76.98 -13.19
CA VAL A 541 -16.95 77.40 -12.91
C VAL A 541 -16.21 76.42 -12.03
N TYR A 542 -14.87 76.44 -12.09
CA TYR A 542 -13.99 75.61 -11.25
C TYR A 542 -13.12 76.47 -10.33
N PRO A 543 -13.72 77.21 -9.38
CA PRO A 543 -12.97 78.14 -8.53
C PRO A 543 -12.18 77.46 -7.41
N ALA A 544 -12.49 76.19 -7.11
CA ALA A 544 -11.89 75.41 -6.01
C ALA A 544 -10.99 74.27 -6.52
N VAL A 545 -10.01 74.56 -7.37
CA VAL A 545 -9.06 73.55 -7.86
C VAL A 545 -8.08 73.15 -6.75
N LEU A 546 -8.02 71.87 -6.41
CA LEU A 546 -7.23 71.36 -5.29
C LEU A 546 -6.30 70.23 -5.76
N GLU A 547 -5.00 70.34 -5.49
CA GLU A 547 -4.03 69.26 -5.68
C GLU A 547 -3.86 68.47 -4.37
N ILE A 548 -3.95 67.15 -4.46
CA ILE A 548 -3.67 66.20 -3.39
C ILE A 548 -2.36 65.50 -3.72
N THR A 549 -1.31 65.74 -2.94
CA THR A 549 -0.04 65.01 -3.03
C THR A 549 0.00 63.89 -1.98
N ASN A 550 0.25 62.65 -2.38
CA ASN A 550 0.48 61.56 -1.44
C ASN A 550 1.82 61.78 -0.70
N THR A 551 1.76 61.96 0.62
CA THR A 551 2.94 62.13 1.48
C THR A 551 3.21 60.92 2.36
N SER A 552 2.40 59.87 2.21
CA SER A 552 2.53 58.64 2.99
C SER A 552 3.58 57.70 2.40
N ARG A 553 3.94 56.68 3.17
CA ARG A 553 4.92 55.65 2.75
C ARG A 553 4.32 54.55 1.87
N ARG A 554 3.02 54.60 1.58
CA ARG A 554 2.31 53.62 0.74
C ARG A 554 1.42 54.32 -0.27
N ALA A 555 0.99 53.62 -1.33
CA ALA A 555 0.07 54.18 -2.31
C ALA A 555 -1.31 54.48 -1.68
N ILE A 556 -1.96 55.56 -2.12
CA ILE A 556 -3.37 55.85 -1.79
C ILE A 556 -4.23 55.29 -2.94
N GLY A 557 -5.08 54.32 -2.61
CA GLY A 557 -6.02 53.68 -3.54
C GLY A 557 -7.36 54.42 -3.64
N THR A 558 -8.46 53.69 -3.52
CA THR A 558 -9.83 54.26 -3.53
C THR A 558 -10.22 54.81 -2.17
N GLU A 559 -10.57 56.08 -2.13
CA GLU A 559 -10.91 56.79 -0.90
C GLU A 559 -12.14 57.69 -1.05
N GLN A 560 -12.80 57.98 0.06
CA GLN A 560 -13.92 58.92 0.10
C GLN A 560 -13.42 60.36 -0.02
N ILE A 561 -13.95 61.13 -0.98
CA ILE A 561 -13.74 62.58 -1.08
C ILE A 561 -15.04 63.27 -0.72
N THR A 562 -14.98 64.20 0.23
CA THR A 562 -16.09 65.08 0.59
C THR A 562 -15.68 66.53 0.41
N LEU A 563 -16.40 67.25 -0.45
CA LEU A 563 -16.26 68.70 -0.63
C LEU A 563 -17.47 69.43 -0.05
N THR A 564 -17.25 70.56 0.63
CA THR A 564 -18.32 71.38 1.21
C THR A 564 -18.16 72.84 0.82
N ALA A 565 -19.18 73.38 0.15
CA ALA A 565 -19.26 74.74 -0.34
C ALA A 565 -19.83 75.72 0.72
N PRO A 566 -19.40 76.99 0.69
CA PRO A 566 -19.90 78.03 1.58
C PRO A 566 -21.33 78.44 1.20
N GLN A 567 -21.97 79.28 2.01
CA GLN A 567 -23.29 79.83 1.67
C GLN A 567 -23.13 80.77 0.46
N GLY A 568 -24.06 80.71 -0.50
CA GLY A 568 -23.97 81.48 -1.74
C GLY A 568 -23.24 80.76 -2.89
N MET A 569 -22.81 79.51 -2.69
CA MET A 569 -22.23 78.65 -3.73
C MET A 569 -22.74 77.22 -3.62
N ARG A 570 -22.84 76.54 -4.77
CA ARG A 570 -23.27 75.14 -4.85
C ARG A 570 -22.57 74.39 -5.99
N PHE A 571 -22.47 73.07 -5.86
CA PHE A 571 -21.91 72.18 -6.88
C PHE A 571 -22.95 71.93 -7.98
N THR A 572 -22.54 72.04 -9.25
CA THR A 572 -23.46 72.00 -10.40
C THR A 572 -23.64 70.59 -10.97
N GLU A 573 -22.77 69.65 -10.64
CA GLU A 573 -22.79 68.28 -11.16
C GLU A 573 -22.78 67.23 -10.06
N ASP A 574 -23.43 66.10 -10.31
CA ASP A 574 -23.29 64.86 -9.53
C ASP A 574 -22.03 64.09 -9.97
N ALA A 575 -20.96 64.84 -10.18
CA ALA A 575 -19.68 64.33 -10.63
C ALA A 575 -18.51 65.16 -10.11
N LEU A 576 -17.34 64.52 -10.00
CA LEU A 576 -16.08 65.18 -9.69
C LEU A 576 -15.05 64.80 -10.75
N THR A 577 -14.46 65.82 -11.40
CA THR A 577 -13.37 65.65 -12.35
C THR A 577 -12.03 65.55 -11.62
N LEU A 578 -11.23 64.53 -11.98
CA LEU A 578 -9.87 64.31 -11.49
C LEU A 578 -8.85 64.27 -12.62
N TRP A 579 -7.64 64.78 -12.35
CA TRP A 579 -6.50 64.73 -13.26
C TRP A 579 -5.22 64.26 -12.55
N ARG A 580 -4.55 63.21 -13.04
CA ARG A 580 -3.44 62.54 -12.34
C ARG A 580 -2.07 62.92 -12.92
N ASP A 581 -1.04 62.88 -12.08
CA ASP A 581 0.36 63.08 -12.50
C ASP A 581 0.74 62.11 -13.63
N GLY A 582 1.08 62.66 -14.80
CA GLY A 582 1.50 61.89 -15.98
C GLY A 582 0.36 61.31 -16.85
N SER A 583 -0.92 61.56 -16.57
CA SER A 583 -2.04 61.13 -17.43
C SER A 583 -2.68 62.30 -18.18
N SER A 584 -2.93 62.16 -19.49
CA SER A 584 -3.70 63.14 -20.27
C SER A 584 -5.22 62.94 -20.19
N GLN A 585 -5.69 61.94 -19.43
CA GLN A 585 -7.09 61.57 -19.33
C GLN A 585 -7.79 62.20 -18.13
N GLU A 586 -8.98 62.74 -18.40
CA GLU A 586 -9.93 63.23 -17.41
C GLU A 586 -10.77 62.06 -16.89
N VAL A 587 -10.81 61.87 -15.57
CA VAL A 587 -11.68 60.85 -14.96
C VAL A 587 -12.81 61.56 -14.24
N VAL A 588 -14.03 61.31 -14.69
CA VAL A 588 -15.26 61.86 -14.10
C VAL A 588 -15.88 60.80 -13.21
N GLY A 589 -15.76 60.97 -11.88
CA GLY A 589 -16.33 60.05 -10.90
C GLY A 589 -17.78 60.39 -10.58
N ALA A 590 -18.65 59.39 -10.45
CA ALA A 590 -20.01 59.59 -9.95
C ALA A 590 -19.97 60.09 -8.49
N ALA A 591 -20.63 61.22 -8.24
CA ALA A 591 -20.68 61.85 -6.93
C ALA A 591 -22.13 62.10 -6.52
N GLN A 592 -22.37 62.23 -5.22
CA GLN A 592 -23.68 62.54 -4.66
C GLN A 592 -23.66 63.95 -4.09
N ARG A 593 -24.54 64.82 -4.60
CA ARG A 593 -24.79 66.13 -4.01
C ARG A 593 -25.82 66.07 -2.89
N SER A 594 -25.65 66.93 -1.89
CA SER A 594 -26.72 67.20 -0.92
C SER A 594 -27.89 67.94 -1.59
N PRO A 595 -29.12 67.87 -1.02
CA PRO A 595 -30.29 68.55 -1.59
C PRO A 595 -30.15 70.06 -1.75
N ASP A 596 -29.34 70.71 -0.90
CA ASP A 596 -29.01 72.14 -0.99
C ASP A 596 -27.85 72.43 -1.97
N GLY A 597 -27.28 71.40 -2.60
CA GLY A 597 -26.18 71.47 -3.55
C GLY A 597 -24.83 71.83 -2.91
N ARG A 598 -24.73 71.94 -1.58
CA ARG A 598 -23.55 72.48 -0.89
C ARG A 598 -22.53 71.43 -0.47
N ARG A 599 -22.83 70.14 -0.56
CA ARG A 599 -21.91 69.05 -0.25
C ARG A 599 -21.85 68.10 -1.43
N LEU A 600 -20.65 67.70 -1.83
CA LEU A 600 -20.40 66.71 -2.89
C LEU A 600 -19.56 65.57 -2.29
N THR A 601 -20.05 64.34 -2.38
CA THR A 601 -19.36 63.16 -1.82
C THR A 601 -19.19 62.07 -2.87
N CYS A 602 -17.99 61.50 -3.02
CA CYS A 602 -17.73 60.37 -3.93
C CYS A 602 -16.68 59.40 -3.37
N GLN A 603 -16.65 58.19 -3.93
CA GLN A 603 -15.53 57.25 -3.79
C GLN A 603 -14.67 57.36 -5.04
N ALA A 604 -13.43 57.81 -4.89
CA ALA A 604 -12.54 58.07 -6.02
C ALA A 604 -11.25 57.25 -5.87
N GLN A 605 -10.90 56.55 -6.94
CA GLN A 605 -9.62 55.86 -7.04
C GLN A 605 -8.52 56.89 -7.32
N LEU A 606 -7.73 57.21 -6.29
CA LEU A 606 -6.67 58.20 -6.41
C LEU A 606 -5.42 57.63 -7.10
N ASP A 607 -5.10 56.34 -6.85
CA ASP A 607 -3.93 55.61 -7.37
C ASP A 607 -2.62 56.43 -7.32
N THR A 608 -2.39 57.09 -6.20
CA THR A 608 -1.19 57.94 -6.04
C THR A 608 -0.13 57.18 -5.28
N ASP A 609 0.97 56.82 -5.95
CA ASP A 609 2.19 56.34 -5.29
C ASP A 609 2.80 57.45 -4.40
N PRO A 610 3.64 57.11 -3.40
CA PRO A 610 4.33 58.11 -2.58
C PRO A 610 5.01 59.20 -3.42
N GLY A 611 4.69 60.47 -3.14
CA GLY A 611 5.21 61.64 -3.86
C GLY A 611 4.45 62.03 -5.13
N LYS A 612 3.49 61.21 -5.60
CA LYS A 612 2.62 61.53 -6.73
C LYS A 612 1.41 62.35 -6.30
N TRP A 613 0.78 63.02 -7.26
CA TRP A 613 -0.34 63.93 -7.01
C TRP A 613 -1.51 63.74 -7.98
N VAL A 614 -2.67 64.24 -7.55
CA VAL A 614 -3.92 64.30 -8.33
C VAL A 614 -4.60 65.64 -8.09
N VAL A 615 -5.18 66.24 -9.14
CA VAL A 615 -5.87 67.53 -9.08
C VAL A 615 -7.37 67.33 -9.25
N LEU A 616 -8.15 67.99 -8.41
CA LEU A 616 -9.60 67.97 -8.40
C LEU A 616 -10.18 69.25 -9.01
N TYR A 617 -11.19 69.10 -9.85
CA TYR A 617 -11.91 70.20 -10.49
C TYR A 617 -13.42 70.09 -10.18
N PRO A 618 -13.89 70.62 -9.04
CA PRO A 618 -15.31 70.65 -8.75
C PRO A 618 -16.02 71.73 -9.57
N ALA A 619 -17.04 71.36 -10.34
CA ALA A 619 -17.90 72.29 -11.04
C ALA A 619 -18.87 72.96 -10.06
N MET A 620 -18.90 74.29 -10.05
CA MET A 620 -19.64 75.11 -9.10
C MET A 620 -20.38 76.25 -9.80
N GLU A 621 -21.42 76.75 -9.13
CA GLU A 621 -22.07 78.01 -9.47
C GLU A 621 -22.18 78.91 -8.24
N VAL A 622 -22.23 80.22 -8.51
CA VAL A 622 -22.31 81.29 -7.51
C VAL A 622 -23.71 81.88 -7.57
N ASP A 623 -24.41 81.91 -6.44
CA ASP A 623 -25.75 82.49 -6.38
C ASP A 623 -25.70 83.98 -6.75
N SER A 624 -26.73 84.48 -7.43
CA SER A 624 -26.82 85.91 -7.78
C SER A 624 -26.89 86.84 -6.57
N SER A 625 -27.29 86.31 -5.41
CA SER A 625 -27.33 86.99 -4.12
C SER A 625 -26.07 86.80 -3.28
N ALA A 626 -25.02 86.15 -3.81
CA ALA A 626 -23.81 85.88 -3.04
C ALA A 626 -23.09 87.17 -2.66
N THR A 627 -22.75 87.30 -1.38
CA THR A 627 -22.06 88.49 -0.84
C THR A 627 -20.62 88.56 -1.38
N PRO A 628 -20.17 89.71 -1.92
CA PRO A 628 -18.77 89.90 -2.29
C PRO A 628 -17.84 89.70 -1.10
N GLY A 629 -16.73 89.01 -1.31
CA GLY A 629 -15.79 88.65 -0.24
C GLY A 629 -15.03 87.36 -0.50
N THR A 630 -14.13 87.00 0.42
CA THR A 630 -13.42 85.72 0.35
C THR A 630 -14.23 84.64 1.06
N VAL A 631 -14.61 83.60 0.33
CA VAL A 631 -15.34 82.44 0.84
C VAL A 631 -14.53 81.17 0.65
N GLY A 632 -15.00 80.07 1.23
CA GLY A 632 -14.19 78.89 1.42
C GLY A 632 -14.87 77.56 1.10
N VAL A 633 -14.22 76.74 0.26
CA VAL A 633 -14.62 75.36 -0.01
C VAL A 633 -13.68 74.41 0.73
N SER A 634 -14.22 73.56 1.60
CA SER A 634 -13.43 72.59 2.35
C SER A 634 -13.42 71.22 1.66
N LEU A 635 -12.33 70.49 1.84
CA LEU A 635 -12.12 69.11 1.39
C LEU A 635 -11.78 68.22 2.59
N GLN A 636 -12.41 67.05 2.65
CA GLN A 636 -12.04 65.94 3.52
C GLN A 636 -11.76 64.70 2.68
N LEU A 637 -10.63 64.04 2.95
CA LEU A 637 -10.19 62.82 2.27
C LEU A 637 -10.11 61.64 3.25
N GLY A 638 -10.81 60.56 2.93
CA GLY A 638 -10.96 59.35 3.76
C GLY A 638 -12.15 59.41 4.73
N ASN A 639 -12.53 58.25 5.25
CA ASN A 639 -13.52 58.13 6.33
C ASN A 639 -13.11 56.99 7.30
N PRO A 640 -12.52 57.30 8.47
CA PRO A 640 -12.27 58.64 9.02
C PRO A 640 -11.24 59.44 8.18
N PRO A 641 -11.31 60.79 8.17
CA PRO A 641 -10.47 61.61 7.31
C PRO A 641 -9.00 61.57 7.73
N PHE A 642 -8.10 61.31 6.77
CA PHE A 642 -6.65 61.30 6.97
C PHE A 642 -5.95 62.52 6.35
N ALA A 643 -6.67 63.30 5.53
CA ALA A 643 -6.22 64.61 5.08
C ALA A 643 -7.41 65.56 4.91
N THR A 644 -7.17 66.85 5.13
CA THR A 644 -8.14 67.92 4.89
C THR A 644 -7.48 69.04 4.09
N GLY A 645 -8.28 69.80 3.36
CA GLY A 645 -7.82 70.93 2.57
C GLY A 645 -8.89 71.99 2.45
N HIS A 646 -8.51 73.15 1.91
CA HIS A 646 -9.45 74.24 1.70
C HIS A 646 -9.03 75.08 0.50
N ALA A 647 -10.00 75.51 -0.30
CA ALA A 647 -9.82 76.47 -1.37
C ALA A 647 -10.50 77.80 -1.01
N SER A 648 -9.74 78.88 -1.07
CA SER A 648 -10.23 80.24 -0.88
C SER A 648 -10.65 80.82 -2.24
N ILE A 649 -11.86 81.34 -2.31
CA ILE A 649 -12.46 81.90 -3.52
C ILE A 649 -12.87 83.34 -3.25
N VAL A 650 -12.51 84.27 -4.13
CA VAL A 650 -12.93 85.67 -4.06
C VAL A 650 -14.16 85.88 -4.92
N ILE A 651 -15.28 86.24 -4.29
CA ILE A 651 -16.47 86.74 -4.97
C ILE A 651 -16.28 88.24 -5.17
N GLU A 652 -16.15 88.66 -6.43
CA GLU A 652 -15.98 90.07 -6.79
C GLU A 652 -17.31 90.82 -6.67
N THR A 653 -17.25 92.15 -6.58
CA THR A 653 -18.43 92.98 -6.69
C THR A 653 -19.05 92.83 -8.09
N PRO A 654 -20.40 92.90 -8.22
CA PRO A 654 -21.13 92.72 -9.48
C PRO A 654 -20.57 93.52 -10.67
#